data_AF-A0A9Q8P1L9-F1
#
_entry.id   AF-A0A9Q8P1L9-F1
#
_cell.length_a   1.000
_cell.length_b   1.000
_cell.length_c   1.000
_cell.angle_alpha   90.00
_cell.angle_beta   90.00
_cell.angle_gamma   90.00
#
_symmetry.space_group_name_H-M   'P 1'
#
loop_
_entity.id
_entity.type
_entity.pdbx_description
1 polymer ?
#
loop_
_entity_poly.entity_id
_entity_poly.type
_entity_poly.pdbx_seq_one_letter_code
_entity_poly.pdbx_strand_id
1 'polypeptide(L)'
;MGLLSVLPAEPFSDEFIHLQPPIHTLHLHVDAQCLKRFQLEQADEMVLETANGQLELLVLDQEGHPAFEYIDILTPAACLITGAHHTLAQLQQESSTADTLQKQLDQYQLTTQHLQQIYFIENFEMLKIKTKAAVQVFVLNTGPDLDVTTPTCLDEIKVTIHKTQPVYEYLPEPLAKPVQEIHIPCASARTYTVKKGQWIQIIDISGKQCSDFLAFDQQALEQGVEIGLDAVSTRTILGQSTPRPGLHSRFYASDMQSMVEVVQDTVGRHDMFLTACSPKFYNDAGYFGHISCTDNFNQVLKPYGIAARDAWPAINFFYNTFVQDCGSIGLDEPWSKPGDYVLLRANRDLVCASSACPDEIDPSNGWMPTDIHVRIYAETEEFKRSQHYRIHPEEQPRMTMTSGFYSRISALTSKISEYKGYWIANEYDGWGSVAEYLACRERVAMLDLSPLRKFDISGPDTEAFLQYALTRNVRKLAIGEIVYSASCLETGGMVDDGTLFKMGAQNFRWICGDEYSGTWLKQKAIEQRFRVSIRNASTQIHNLAVQGPKSRELLAKIIWTPEHQPTIEKLAWFHFTLGKLSGPMGIPLMVSRTGYTGELGFEVWCHPNHAEQLWDAIWQEGQQYQIAPMGFDALDMLRIEAGLIFAEHEFNAQTNPFEAGIGFTTPLKTKEEDFIGKQAIQNQNPASRQKLMGLVLEGNEPVHHGDPVYAGRYPVGIVTSSSNSPLLKKQIAMCRLAPEYAQVDTEVQVGQLDGHKKRLNAKVVTLPFYDPERTRVRA
;
A
#
# COMPACT_ATOMS: atom_id res chain seq x y z
N MET A 1 -53.71 9.70 -56.42
CA MET A 1 -54.11 8.42 -55.81
C MET A 1 -52.85 7.63 -55.53
N GLY A 2 -52.61 7.25 -54.28
CA GLY A 2 -51.49 6.39 -53.87
C GLY A 2 -50.80 6.91 -52.61
N LEU A 3 -51.31 6.49 -51.45
CA LEU A 3 -50.80 6.81 -50.12
C LEU A 3 -49.38 6.28 -49.91
N LEU A 4 -48.51 7.09 -49.32
CA LEU A 4 -47.44 6.63 -48.44
C LEU A 4 -47.59 7.37 -47.12
N SER A 5 -47.95 6.60 -46.09
CA SER A 5 -48.19 7.02 -44.72
C SER A 5 -46.95 7.65 -44.10
N VAL A 6 -47.14 8.81 -43.48
CA VAL A 6 -46.22 9.38 -42.50
C VAL A 6 -46.12 8.40 -41.34
N LEU A 7 -44.99 7.70 -41.22
CA LEU A 7 -44.60 7.08 -39.96
C LEU A 7 -44.23 8.22 -39.00
N PRO A 8 -44.67 8.21 -37.74
CA PRO A 8 -44.16 9.15 -36.76
C PRO A 8 -42.67 8.89 -36.60
N ALA A 9 -41.86 9.95 -36.69
CA ALA A 9 -40.48 9.89 -36.26
C ALA A 9 -40.50 9.52 -34.78
N GLU A 10 -40.12 8.30 -34.44
CA GLU A 10 -39.66 8.01 -33.09
C GLU A 10 -38.48 8.94 -32.83
N PRO A 11 -38.42 9.60 -31.65
CA PRO A 11 -37.22 10.33 -31.29
C PRO A 11 -36.11 9.27 -31.27
N PHE A 12 -35.06 9.47 -32.07
CA PHE A 12 -33.77 8.89 -31.74
C PHE A 12 -33.46 9.42 -30.34
N SER A 13 -33.72 8.62 -29.31
CA SER A 13 -33.06 8.82 -28.04
C SER A 13 -31.59 8.59 -28.36
N ASP A 14 -30.79 9.64 -28.26
CA ASP A 14 -29.36 9.50 -28.05
C ASP A 14 -29.20 8.72 -26.74
N GLU A 15 -29.38 7.40 -26.80
CA GLU A 15 -28.91 6.49 -25.77
C GLU A 15 -27.40 6.55 -25.87
N PHE A 16 -26.81 7.55 -25.21
CA PHE A 16 -25.44 7.48 -24.79
C PHE A 16 -25.28 6.12 -24.11
N ILE A 17 -24.43 5.26 -24.69
CA ILE A 17 -24.07 4.01 -24.05
C ILE A 17 -23.35 4.42 -22.77
N HIS A 18 -24.00 4.22 -21.62
CA HIS A 18 -23.35 4.36 -20.33
C HIS A 18 -22.14 3.41 -20.30
N LEU A 19 -20.93 3.97 -20.47
CA LEU A 19 -19.70 3.20 -20.42
C LEU A 19 -19.31 2.84 -18.98
N GLN A 20 -19.80 3.61 -18.00
CA GLN A 20 -19.68 3.20 -16.59
C GLN A 20 -20.80 2.22 -16.24
N PRO A 21 -20.48 0.96 -15.89
CA PRO A 21 -21.47 0.01 -15.46
C PRO A 21 -22.04 0.47 -14.11
N PRO A 22 -23.36 0.34 -13.88
CA PRO A 22 -23.91 0.63 -12.56
C PRO A 22 -23.33 -0.31 -11.51
N ILE A 23 -23.22 0.20 -10.29
CA ILE A 23 -22.67 -0.52 -9.15
C ILE A 23 -23.71 -1.53 -8.65
N HIS A 24 -23.56 -2.76 -9.10
CA HIS A 24 -24.33 -3.91 -8.61
C HIS A 24 -23.77 -4.47 -7.30
N THR A 25 -22.46 -4.40 -7.12
CA THR A 25 -21.76 -4.98 -5.99
C THR A 25 -20.73 -4.00 -5.45
N LEU A 26 -20.72 -3.81 -4.13
CA LEU A 26 -19.70 -3.06 -3.41
C LEU A 26 -18.83 -4.02 -2.61
N HIS A 27 -17.51 -3.92 -2.78
CA HIS A 27 -16.51 -4.67 -1.99
C HIS A 27 -15.87 -3.74 -0.96
N LEU A 28 -16.27 -3.88 0.29
CA LEU A 28 -15.90 -3.04 1.42
C LEU A 28 -15.24 -3.92 2.50
N HIS A 29 -14.67 -3.27 3.52
CA HIS A 29 -14.15 -3.94 4.71
C HIS A 29 -14.42 -3.11 5.97
N VAL A 30 -14.34 -3.78 7.11
CA VAL A 30 -14.27 -3.18 8.45
C VAL A 30 -12.97 -3.62 9.09
N ASP A 31 -12.06 -2.66 9.29
CA ASP A 31 -10.77 -2.91 9.94
C ASP A 31 -10.96 -3.41 11.37
N ALA A 32 -9.93 -4.07 11.90
CA ALA A 32 -9.90 -4.48 13.29
C ALA A 32 -10.06 -3.26 14.22
N GLN A 33 -10.77 -3.46 15.34
CA GLN A 33 -11.07 -2.45 16.37
C GLN A 33 -11.86 -1.25 15.84
N CYS A 34 -12.51 -1.38 14.68
CA CYS A 34 -13.33 -0.35 14.07
C CYS A 34 -14.80 -0.77 14.02
N LEU A 35 -15.68 0.22 13.94
CA LEU A 35 -17.07 0.01 13.57
C LEU A 35 -17.38 0.80 12.30
N LYS A 36 -18.26 0.25 11.46
CA LYS A 36 -18.66 0.89 10.21
C LYS A 36 -20.15 0.76 9.99
N ARG A 37 -20.76 1.88 9.62
CA ARG A 37 -22.16 1.93 9.20
C ARG A 37 -22.29 1.67 7.71
N PHE A 38 -23.31 0.89 7.34
CA PHE A 38 -23.71 0.63 5.97
C PHE A 38 -25.20 0.96 5.80
N GLN A 39 -25.53 1.67 4.73
CA GLN A 39 -26.91 1.95 4.33
C GLN A 39 -27.37 0.89 3.33
N LEU A 40 -28.39 0.11 3.72
CA LEU A 40 -28.98 -0.93 2.89
C LEU A 40 -30.43 -0.59 2.58
N GLU A 41 -30.79 -0.70 1.31
CA GLU A 41 -32.16 -0.54 0.83
C GLU A 41 -32.94 -1.85 0.97
N GLN A 42 -34.26 -1.80 0.79
CA GLN A 42 -35.08 -3.02 0.78
C GLN A 42 -34.58 -4.04 -0.26
N ALA A 43 -34.47 -5.30 0.16
CA ALA A 43 -34.03 -6.46 -0.62
C ALA A 43 -32.52 -6.51 -0.95
N ASP A 44 -31.72 -5.51 -0.58
CA ASP A 44 -30.26 -5.61 -0.64
C ASP A 44 -29.76 -6.83 0.13
N GLU A 45 -28.69 -7.45 -0.36
CA GLU A 45 -28.01 -8.55 0.30
C GLU A 45 -26.62 -8.11 0.76
N MET A 46 -26.26 -8.46 1.99
CA MET A 46 -24.93 -8.21 2.53
C MET A 46 -24.31 -9.53 2.96
N VAL A 47 -23.06 -9.73 2.56
CA VAL A 47 -22.24 -10.89 2.85
C VAL A 47 -21.06 -10.45 3.71
N LEU A 48 -20.92 -11.04 4.89
CA LEU A 48 -19.88 -10.75 5.86
C LEU A 48 -19.00 -11.99 6.03
N GLU A 49 -17.69 -11.82 5.81
CA GLU A 49 -16.70 -12.90 5.96
C GLU A 49 -15.67 -12.48 7.01
N THR A 50 -15.44 -13.37 7.98
CA THR A 50 -14.47 -13.18 9.07
C THR A 50 -13.71 -14.49 9.31
N ALA A 51 -12.45 -14.39 9.75
CA ALA A 51 -11.60 -15.55 9.99
C ALA A 51 -12.03 -16.39 11.20
N ASN A 52 -12.67 -15.79 12.21
CA ASN A 52 -13.08 -16.47 13.45
C ASN A 52 -14.56 -16.89 13.46
N GLY A 53 -15.33 -16.51 12.44
CA GLY A 53 -16.76 -16.78 12.37
C GLY A 53 -17.58 -16.09 13.46
N GLN A 54 -17.11 -14.94 13.96
CA GLN A 54 -17.74 -14.13 15.00
C GLN A 54 -17.79 -12.65 14.59
N LEU A 55 -18.89 -11.96 14.87
CA LEU A 55 -19.01 -10.50 14.74
C LEU A 55 -20.14 -9.92 15.60
N GLU A 56 -20.14 -8.60 15.76
CA GLU A 56 -21.23 -7.87 16.37
C GLU A 56 -21.94 -6.99 15.34
N LEU A 57 -23.28 -7.00 15.40
CA LEU A 57 -24.11 -6.32 14.43
C LEU A 57 -25.24 -5.56 15.14
N LEU A 58 -25.42 -4.29 14.78
CA LEU A 58 -26.55 -3.47 15.19
C LEU A 58 -27.33 -3.05 13.95
N VAL A 59 -28.63 -3.30 13.94
CA VAL A 59 -29.54 -2.85 12.87
C VAL A 59 -30.46 -1.79 13.43
N LEU A 60 -30.45 -0.62 12.81
CA LEU A 60 -31.38 0.46 13.10
C LEU A 60 -32.25 0.77 11.88
N ASP A 61 -33.46 1.27 12.10
CA ASP A 61 -34.25 1.90 11.04
C ASP A 61 -33.67 3.28 10.67
N GLN A 62 -34.33 3.98 9.73
CA GLN A 62 -33.91 5.32 9.30
C GLN A 62 -34.12 6.40 10.37
N GLU A 63 -34.94 6.13 11.40
CA GLU A 63 -35.18 7.03 12.54
C GLU A 63 -34.20 6.76 13.71
N GLY A 64 -33.38 5.70 13.61
CA GLY A 64 -32.40 5.32 14.62
C GLY A 64 -32.93 4.32 15.66
N HIS A 65 -34.12 3.74 15.48
CA HIS A 65 -34.66 2.73 16.39
C HIS A 65 -34.15 1.33 16.04
N PRO A 66 -33.95 0.42 17.02
CA PRO A 66 -33.57 -0.97 16.77
C PRO A 66 -34.55 -1.67 15.83
N ALA A 67 -34.03 -2.33 14.79
CA ALA A 67 -34.85 -2.90 13.71
C ALA A 67 -34.28 -4.24 13.19
N PHE A 68 -33.79 -5.10 14.09
CA PHE A 68 -33.19 -6.38 13.71
C PHE A 68 -34.18 -7.32 12.98
N GLU A 69 -35.48 -7.19 13.24
CA GLU A 69 -36.55 -7.91 12.55
C GLU A 69 -36.64 -7.59 11.04
N TYR A 70 -36.06 -6.46 10.61
CA TYR A 70 -36.03 -6.03 9.21
C TYR A 70 -34.90 -6.66 8.41
N ILE A 71 -34.12 -7.58 8.99
CA ILE A 71 -33.20 -8.43 8.26
C ILE A 71 -33.58 -9.91 8.37
N ASP A 72 -33.30 -10.67 7.32
CA ASP A 72 -33.30 -12.13 7.32
C ASP A 72 -31.85 -12.62 7.27
N ILE A 73 -31.46 -13.43 8.25
CA ILE A 73 -30.20 -14.16 8.19
C ILE A 73 -30.44 -15.43 7.37
N LEU A 74 -29.81 -15.49 6.20
CA LEU A 74 -29.92 -16.62 5.26
C LEU A 74 -28.94 -17.75 5.58
N THR A 75 -28.12 -17.58 6.63
CA THR A 75 -27.05 -18.51 7.01
C THR A 75 -27.57 -19.51 8.05
N PRO A 76 -27.73 -20.81 7.73
CA PRO A 76 -28.48 -21.75 8.57
C PRO A 76 -27.86 -22.10 9.93
N ALA A 77 -26.57 -21.82 10.14
CA ALA A 77 -25.79 -22.27 11.30
C ALA A 77 -25.36 -21.15 12.26
N ALA A 78 -25.73 -19.90 11.98
CA ALA A 78 -25.33 -18.76 12.82
C ALA A 78 -26.07 -18.77 14.17
N CYS A 79 -25.33 -18.71 15.27
CA CYS A 79 -25.89 -18.53 16.61
C CYS A 79 -26.05 -17.03 16.88
N LEU A 80 -27.18 -16.65 17.47
CA LEU A 80 -27.56 -15.27 17.76
C LEU A 80 -27.66 -15.06 19.27
N ILE A 81 -26.81 -14.19 19.80
CA ILE A 81 -26.77 -13.84 21.22
C ILE A 81 -27.04 -12.34 21.35
N THR A 82 -27.99 -11.95 22.19
CA THR A 82 -28.36 -10.55 22.39
C THR A 82 -27.38 -9.86 23.34
N GLY A 83 -26.98 -8.64 22.99
CA GLY A 83 -26.06 -7.79 23.73
C GLY A 83 -24.68 -7.72 23.09
N ALA A 84 -24.00 -6.58 23.29
CA ALA A 84 -22.58 -6.45 22.98
C ALA A 84 -21.72 -7.21 23.99
N HIS A 85 -20.78 -7.98 23.48
CA HIS A 85 -19.74 -8.71 24.22
C HIS A 85 -18.37 -8.06 24.01
N HIS A 86 -17.88 -8.06 22.78
CA HIS A 86 -16.57 -7.54 22.39
C HIS A 86 -16.52 -6.02 22.46
N THR A 87 -17.57 -5.31 21.99
CA THR A 87 -17.62 -3.84 22.07
C THR A 87 -17.56 -3.37 23.52
N LEU A 88 -18.33 -3.99 24.43
CA LEU A 88 -18.30 -3.64 25.85
C LEU A 88 -16.96 -4.01 26.50
N ALA A 89 -16.35 -5.13 26.13
CA ALA A 89 -15.05 -5.53 26.64
C ALA A 89 -13.96 -4.54 26.24
N GLN A 90 -13.95 -4.06 24.99
CA GLN A 90 -12.99 -3.06 24.51
C GLN A 90 -13.20 -1.70 25.20
N LEU A 91 -14.44 -1.23 25.34
CA LEU A 91 -14.75 0.05 26.02
C LEU A 91 -14.36 0.07 27.51
N GLN A 92 -14.26 -1.09 28.15
CA GLN A 92 -13.82 -1.20 29.55
C GLN A 92 -12.30 -1.09 29.72
N GLN A 93 -11.53 -1.05 28.62
CA GLN A 93 -10.07 -0.92 28.66
C GLN A 93 -9.66 0.55 28.81
N GLU A 94 -8.62 0.80 29.62
CA GLU A 94 -7.97 2.12 29.68
C GLU A 94 -6.91 2.22 28.57
N SER A 95 -7.36 2.31 27.32
CA SER A 95 -6.46 2.28 26.16
C SER A 95 -6.86 3.19 25.01
N SER A 96 -5.89 3.46 24.13
CA SER A 96 -6.11 4.31 22.95
C SER A 96 -7.14 3.74 21.97
N THR A 97 -7.35 2.43 21.96
CA THR A 97 -8.31 1.75 21.07
C THR A 97 -9.72 1.82 21.66
N ALA A 98 -9.86 1.81 22.99
CA ALA A 98 -11.11 2.12 23.67
C ALA A 98 -11.52 3.57 23.42
N ASP A 99 -10.59 4.52 23.53
CA ASP A 99 -10.84 5.94 23.20
C ASP A 99 -11.27 6.12 21.74
N THR A 100 -10.61 5.40 20.82
CA THR A 100 -10.93 5.44 19.38
C THR A 100 -12.30 4.83 19.10
N LEU A 101 -12.67 3.74 19.77
CA LEU A 101 -14.00 3.14 19.68
C LEU A 101 -15.07 4.08 20.24
N GLN A 102 -14.82 4.73 21.39
CA GLN A 102 -15.75 5.69 21.97
C GLN A 102 -16.01 6.86 21.03
N LYS A 103 -14.97 7.42 20.41
CA LYS A 103 -15.10 8.48 19.39
C LYS A 103 -15.94 8.03 18.19
N GLN A 104 -15.77 6.80 17.72
CA GLN A 104 -16.58 6.25 16.64
C GLN A 104 -18.06 6.09 17.05
N LEU A 105 -18.33 5.62 18.27
CA LEU A 105 -19.71 5.54 18.79
C LEU A 105 -20.34 6.92 18.90
N ASP A 106 -19.60 7.90 19.42
CA ASP A 106 -20.06 9.29 19.56
C ASP A 106 -20.34 9.93 18.19
N GLN A 107 -19.49 9.64 17.18
CA GLN A 107 -19.71 10.09 15.79
C GLN A 107 -21.07 9.65 15.25
N TYR A 108 -21.49 8.42 15.58
CA TYR A 108 -22.79 7.87 15.18
C TYR A 108 -23.90 8.10 16.21
N GLN A 109 -23.63 8.82 17.30
CA GLN A 109 -24.58 9.07 18.39
C GLN A 109 -25.14 7.77 19.01
N LEU A 110 -24.34 6.71 19.02
CA LEU A 110 -24.73 5.41 19.55
C LEU A 110 -24.62 5.40 21.09
N THR A 111 -25.78 5.37 21.73
CA THR A 111 -25.89 5.33 23.20
C THR A 111 -25.75 3.93 23.80
N THR A 112 -25.58 3.84 25.11
CA THR A 112 -25.58 2.56 25.86
C THR A 112 -26.84 1.73 25.62
N GLN A 113 -27.99 2.35 25.34
CA GLN A 113 -29.22 1.65 25.00
C GLN A 113 -29.10 0.90 23.67
N HIS A 114 -28.44 1.50 22.67
CA HIS A 114 -28.16 0.82 21.40
C HIS A 114 -27.22 -0.37 21.59
N LEU A 115 -26.24 -0.26 22.48
CA LEU A 115 -25.31 -1.36 22.77
C LEU A 115 -26.01 -2.60 23.34
N GLN A 116 -27.15 -2.44 24.01
CA GLN A 116 -27.98 -3.55 24.50
C GLN A 116 -28.76 -4.25 23.38
N GLN A 117 -28.84 -3.63 22.20
CA GLN A 117 -29.57 -4.11 21.03
C GLN A 117 -28.63 -4.66 19.94
N ILE A 118 -27.32 -4.69 20.23
CA ILE A 118 -26.34 -5.40 19.41
C ILE A 118 -26.62 -6.90 19.46
N TYR A 119 -26.48 -7.57 18.33
CA TYR A 119 -26.46 -9.02 18.25
C TYR A 119 -25.03 -9.49 18.04
N PHE A 120 -24.54 -10.30 18.96
CA PHE A 120 -23.33 -11.09 18.77
C PHE A 120 -23.69 -12.35 17.99
N ILE A 121 -23.04 -12.52 16.83
CA ILE A 121 -23.28 -13.60 15.90
C ILE A 121 -22.03 -14.46 15.85
N GLU A 122 -22.18 -15.77 16.00
CA GLU A 122 -21.05 -16.72 15.96
C GLU A 122 -21.35 -17.99 15.16
N ASN A 123 -20.32 -18.81 14.90
CA ASN A 123 -20.38 -20.11 14.23
C ASN A 123 -20.82 -20.06 12.75
N PHE A 124 -20.27 -19.12 11.99
CA PHE A 124 -20.47 -19.04 10.54
C PHE A 124 -19.13 -18.94 9.78
N GLU A 125 -19.07 -19.49 8.57
CA GLU A 125 -17.97 -19.21 7.65
C GLU A 125 -18.22 -17.91 6.87
N MET A 126 -19.48 -17.69 6.51
CA MET A 126 -19.94 -16.53 5.75
C MET A 126 -21.36 -16.20 6.22
N LEU A 127 -21.57 -14.98 6.72
CA LEU A 127 -22.88 -14.51 7.17
C LEU A 127 -23.54 -13.73 6.03
N LYS A 128 -24.60 -14.32 5.47
CA LYS A 128 -25.47 -13.69 4.47
C LYS A 128 -26.72 -13.14 5.14
N ILE A 129 -26.98 -11.85 4.95
CA ILE A 129 -28.19 -11.18 5.38
C ILE A 129 -28.92 -10.58 4.18
N LYS A 130 -30.25 -10.53 4.26
CA LYS A 130 -31.11 -9.86 3.29
C LYS A 130 -32.06 -8.90 4.01
N THR A 131 -32.20 -7.69 3.49
CA THR A 131 -33.05 -6.66 4.11
C THR A 131 -34.51 -6.77 3.66
N LYS A 132 -35.45 -6.54 4.58
CA LYS A 132 -36.90 -6.45 4.34
C LYS A 132 -37.37 -5.02 4.13
N ALA A 133 -36.62 -4.06 4.63
CA ALA A 133 -36.86 -2.62 4.56
C ALA A 133 -35.52 -1.87 4.51
N ALA A 134 -35.55 -0.57 4.25
CA ALA A 134 -34.35 0.26 4.33
C ALA A 134 -33.86 0.35 5.79
N VAL A 135 -32.59 0.03 6.01
CA VAL A 135 -31.98 -0.07 7.35
C VAL A 135 -30.54 0.43 7.37
N GLN A 136 -30.11 0.86 8.55
CA GLN A 136 -28.71 1.15 8.88
C GLN A 136 -28.12 -0.09 9.56
N VAL A 137 -27.12 -0.71 8.93
CA VAL A 137 -26.39 -1.84 9.52
C VAL A 137 -25.04 -1.37 10.00
N PHE A 138 -24.81 -1.45 11.31
CA PHE A 138 -23.51 -1.24 11.92
C PHE A 138 -22.84 -2.59 12.11
N VAL A 139 -21.68 -2.75 11.50
CA VAL A 139 -20.81 -3.90 11.73
C VAL A 139 -19.71 -3.45 12.67
N LEU A 140 -19.65 -4.05 13.86
CA LEU A 140 -18.68 -3.74 14.90
C LEU A 140 -17.62 -4.84 14.89
N ASN A 141 -16.46 -4.54 14.32
CA ASN A 141 -15.28 -5.40 14.39
C ASN A 141 -14.44 -4.99 15.60
N THR A 142 -15.03 -5.12 16.79
CA THR A 142 -14.43 -4.71 18.05
C THR A 142 -13.86 -5.91 18.80
N GLY A 143 -12.95 -5.64 19.70
CA GLY A 143 -12.30 -6.65 20.52
C GLY A 143 -11.26 -6.00 21.43
N PRO A 144 -10.86 -6.70 22.50
CA PRO A 144 -9.82 -6.19 23.38
C PRO A 144 -8.56 -5.86 22.60
N ASP A 145 -7.77 -4.94 23.12
CA ASP A 145 -6.41 -4.71 22.64
C ASP A 145 -5.64 -5.98 22.42
N LEU A 146 -4.79 -5.94 21.39
CA LEU A 146 -3.88 -7.03 21.11
C LEU A 146 -3.05 -7.29 22.38
N ASP A 147 -3.30 -8.44 22.98
CA ASP A 147 -2.68 -8.88 24.21
C ASP A 147 -1.70 -10.01 23.90
N VAL A 148 -0.54 -9.94 24.54
CA VAL A 148 0.52 -10.94 24.39
C VAL A 148 0.06 -12.30 24.93
N THR A 149 -0.83 -12.31 25.93
CA THR A 149 -1.25 -13.55 26.60
C THR A 149 -2.51 -14.17 26.01
N THR A 150 -3.27 -13.41 25.23
CA THR A 150 -4.55 -13.84 24.66
C THR A 150 -4.42 -13.90 23.14
N PRO A 151 -4.53 -15.09 22.52
CA PRO A 151 -4.47 -15.23 21.07
C PRO A 151 -5.79 -14.81 20.42
N THR A 152 -6.19 -13.55 20.57
CA THR A 152 -7.30 -12.95 19.83
C THR A 152 -6.73 -12.12 18.70
N CYS A 153 -6.62 -12.74 17.52
CA CYS A 153 -6.38 -12.01 16.27
C CYS A 153 -7.74 -11.52 15.76
N LEU A 154 -8.00 -10.24 15.95
CA LEU A 154 -9.10 -9.57 15.26
C LEU A 154 -8.60 -9.25 13.85
N ASP A 155 -9.01 -10.06 12.87
CA ASP A 155 -8.76 -9.80 11.46
C ASP A 155 -9.83 -8.81 10.93
N GLU A 156 -9.62 -8.30 9.72
CA GLU A 156 -10.65 -7.52 9.02
C GLU A 156 -11.92 -8.36 8.77
N ILE A 157 -13.07 -7.68 8.73
CA ILE A 157 -14.31 -8.25 8.21
C ILE A 157 -14.47 -7.79 6.77
N LYS A 158 -14.51 -8.74 5.83
CA LYS A 158 -14.83 -8.43 4.44
C LYS A 158 -16.34 -8.29 4.30
N VAL A 159 -16.77 -7.24 3.61
CA VAL A 159 -18.18 -6.89 3.43
C VAL A 159 -18.47 -6.78 1.94
N THR A 160 -19.30 -7.66 1.42
CA THR A 160 -19.81 -7.56 0.04
C THR A 160 -21.29 -7.19 0.09
N ILE A 161 -21.67 -6.09 -0.53
CA ILE A 161 -23.07 -5.66 -0.63
C ILE A 161 -23.54 -5.84 -2.07
N HIS A 162 -24.56 -6.66 -2.28
CA HIS A 162 -25.26 -6.79 -3.55
C HIS A 162 -26.51 -5.91 -3.54
N LYS A 163 -26.50 -4.90 -4.40
CA LYS A 163 -27.59 -3.94 -4.55
C LYS A 163 -28.71 -4.54 -5.41
N THR A 164 -29.94 -4.55 -4.89
CA THR A 164 -31.10 -4.96 -5.69
C THR A 164 -31.40 -3.95 -6.79
N GLN A 165 -31.26 -2.66 -6.45
CA GLN A 165 -31.30 -1.56 -7.41
C GLN A 165 -29.88 -1.04 -7.61
N PRO A 166 -29.28 -1.21 -8.80
CA PRO A 166 -27.93 -0.75 -9.06
C PRO A 166 -27.83 0.76 -8.88
N VAL A 167 -26.75 1.23 -8.26
CA VAL A 167 -26.49 2.67 -8.03
C VAL A 167 -25.35 3.15 -8.91
N TYR A 168 -25.35 4.43 -9.28
CA TYR A 168 -24.26 5.04 -10.08
C TYR A 168 -23.31 5.86 -9.22
N GLU A 169 -23.63 6.04 -7.94
CA GLU A 169 -22.89 6.86 -7.01
C GLU A 169 -22.74 6.15 -5.67
N TYR A 170 -21.58 6.32 -5.04
CA TYR A 170 -21.26 5.90 -3.70
C TYR A 170 -20.56 7.06 -2.98
N LEU A 171 -21.32 7.79 -2.15
CA LEU A 171 -20.76 8.79 -1.24
C LEU A 171 -20.37 8.10 0.07
N PRO A 172 -19.07 7.97 0.41
CA PRO A 172 -18.64 7.34 1.65
C PRO A 172 -19.08 8.14 2.88
N GLU A 173 -19.10 7.47 4.02
CA GLU A 173 -19.32 8.12 5.32
C GLU A 173 -18.30 9.24 5.55
N PRO A 174 -18.70 10.36 6.19
CA PRO A 174 -17.78 11.41 6.58
C PRO A 174 -16.65 10.89 7.49
N LEU A 175 -15.42 11.38 7.29
CA LEU A 175 -14.27 11.05 8.14
C LEU A 175 -14.41 11.60 9.57
N ALA A 176 -15.13 12.70 9.72
CA ALA A 176 -15.56 13.30 10.97
C ALA A 176 -16.87 14.07 10.70
N LYS A 177 -17.42 14.78 11.69
CA LYS A 177 -18.59 15.65 11.45
C LYS A 177 -18.21 16.81 10.51
N PRO A 178 -18.79 16.93 9.30
CA PRO A 178 -18.49 18.05 8.41
C PRO A 178 -19.02 19.36 8.99
N VAL A 179 -18.24 20.42 8.82
CA VAL A 179 -18.67 21.81 9.03
C VAL A 179 -19.51 22.28 7.83
N GLN A 180 -19.18 21.78 6.64
CA GLN A 180 -19.88 22.08 5.40
C GLN A 180 -19.83 20.86 4.47
N GLU A 181 -20.94 20.58 3.80
CA GLU A 181 -21.04 19.62 2.70
C GLU A 181 -21.51 20.34 1.44
N ILE A 182 -20.89 20.00 0.30
CA ILE A 182 -21.09 20.70 -0.96
C ILE A 182 -21.18 19.66 -2.06
N HIS A 183 -22.37 19.49 -2.60
CA HIS A 183 -22.59 18.73 -3.82
C HIS A 183 -22.32 19.63 -5.04
N ILE A 184 -21.54 19.10 -5.99
CA ILE A 184 -21.18 19.80 -7.22
C ILE A 184 -21.68 18.92 -8.38
N PRO A 185 -22.82 19.30 -8.99
CA PRO A 185 -23.36 18.59 -10.15
C PRO A 185 -22.37 18.55 -11.30
N CYS A 186 -22.48 17.53 -12.14
CA CYS A 186 -21.72 17.37 -13.36
C CYS A 186 -21.78 18.65 -14.21
N ALA A 187 -20.68 18.93 -14.91
CA ALA A 187 -20.53 20.13 -15.74
C ALA A 187 -20.75 21.46 -14.98
N SER A 188 -20.47 21.52 -13.68
CA SER A 188 -20.64 22.73 -12.87
C SER A 188 -19.50 22.95 -11.87
N ALA A 189 -19.42 24.16 -11.32
CA ALA A 189 -18.48 24.50 -10.25
C ALA A 189 -19.18 25.14 -9.05
N ARG A 190 -18.51 25.09 -7.88
CA ARG A 190 -18.91 25.76 -6.64
C ARG A 190 -17.71 26.35 -5.92
N THR A 191 -17.90 27.49 -5.29
CA THR A 191 -16.92 28.11 -4.39
C THR A 191 -17.25 27.84 -2.93
N TYR A 192 -16.21 27.86 -2.10
CA TYR A 192 -16.34 27.71 -0.65
C TYR A 192 -15.13 28.32 0.06
N THR A 193 -15.30 28.73 1.31
CA THR A 193 -14.23 29.33 2.11
C THR A 193 -13.72 28.35 3.14
N VAL A 194 -12.41 28.31 3.34
CA VAL A 194 -11.74 27.40 4.27
C VAL A 194 -10.78 28.21 5.13
N LYS A 195 -10.84 28.04 6.44
CA LYS A 195 -9.90 28.67 7.38
C LYS A 195 -8.62 27.87 7.49
N LYS A 196 -7.52 28.56 7.79
CA LYS A 196 -6.25 27.91 8.11
C LYS A 196 -6.47 26.82 9.15
N GLY A 197 -5.92 25.63 8.92
CA GLY A 197 -6.06 24.48 9.81
C GLY A 197 -7.24 23.56 9.49
N GLN A 198 -8.29 24.06 8.82
CA GLN A 198 -9.42 23.23 8.37
C GLN A 198 -9.01 22.28 7.24
N TRP A 199 -9.86 21.27 7.04
CA TRP A 199 -9.61 20.21 6.08
C TRP A 199 -10.60 20.27 4.93
N ILE A 200 -10.15 19.87 3.74
CA ILE A 200 -10.94 19.82 2.51
C ILE A 200 -10.88 18.39 1.99
N GLN A 201 -12.01 17.70 1.94
CA GLN A 201 -12.13 16.39 1.30
C GLN A 201 -12.83 16.59 -0.04
N ILE A 202 -12.17 16.24 -1.15
CA ILE A 202 -12.76 16.24 -2.49
C ILE A 202 -12.96 14.78 -2.89
N ILE A 203 -14.19 14.40 -3.22
CA ILE A 203 -14.64 13.01 -3.38
C ILE A 203 -15.20 12.82 -4.79
N ASP A 204 -14.71 11.80 -5.48
CA ASP A 204 -15.31 11.25 -6.69
C ASP A 204 -16.34 10.19 -6.30
N ILE A 205 -17.63 10.50 -6.45
CA ILE A 205 -18.72 9.63 -5.98
C ILE A 205 -19.12 8.55 -6.99
N SER A 206 -18.84 8.73 -8.28
CA SER A 206 -19.16 7.72 -9.30
C SER A 206 -17.93 6.93 -9.76
N GLY A 207 -16.74 7.39 -9.40
CA GLY A 207 -15.52 6.90 -9.98
C GLY A 207 -15.29 7.51 -11.37
N LYS A 208 -14.03 7.53 -11.76
CA LYS A 208 -13.54 8.12 -13.00
C LYS A 208 -13.89 9.58 -13.27
N GLN A 209 -14.34 10.37 -12.30
CA GLN A 209 -14.63 11.79 -12.49
C GLN A 209 -13.43 12.65 -12.11
N CYS A 210 -13.02 13.54 -13.02
CA CYS A 210 -12.03 14.57 -12.71
C CYS A 210 -12.63 15.73 -11.94
N SER A 211 -11.86 16.23 -10.97
CA SER A 211 -12.20 17.43 -10.20
C SER A 211 -11.12 18.48 -10.35
N ASP A 212 -11.43 19.56 -11.05
CA ASP A 212 -10.53 20.70 -11.14
C ASP A 212 -10.65 21.52 -9.86
N PHE A 213 -9.52 21.89 -9.26
CA PHE A 213 -9.45 22.60 -7.98
C PHE A 213 -8.59 23.86 -8.05
N LEU A 214 -9.14 24.94 -7.50
CA LEU A 214 -8.50 26.24 -7.33
C LEU A 214 -8.58 26.68 -5.87
N ALA A 215 -7.57 27.42 -5.42
CA ALA A 215 -7.57 28.06 -4.11
C ALA A 215 -6.79 29.38 -4.18
N PHE A 216 -7.32 30.38 -3.49
CA PHE A 216 -6.78 31.74 -3.44
C PHE A 216 -6.67 32.19 -1.99
N ASP A 217 -5.60 32.91 -1.66
CA ASP A 217 -5.42 33.49 -0.34
C ASP A 217 -6.50 34.53 -0.08
N GLN A 218 -7.32 34.29 0.93
CA GLN A 218 -8.47 35.14 1.24
C GLN A 218 -8.03 36.56 1.64
N GLN A 219 -6.97 36.69 2.42
CA GLN A 219 -6.50 38.00 2.90
C GLN A 219 -5.90 38.82 1.77
N ALA A 220 -5.18 38.17 0.85
CA ALA A 220 -4.67 38.81 -0.35
C ALA A 220 -5.81 39.31 -1.24
N LEU A 221 -6.85 38.49 -1.46
CA LEU A 221 -8.03 38.88 -2.24
C LEU A 221 -8.77 40.08 -1.63
N GLU A 222 -8.92 40.12 -0.30
CA GLU A 222 -9.49 41.27 0.42
C GLU A 222 -8.68 42.56 0.22
N GLN A 223 -7.38 42.44 -0.06
CA GLN A 223 -6.46 43.54 -0.39
C GLN A 223 -6.39 43.84 -1.90
N GLY A 224 -7.17 43.14 -2.73
CA GLY A 224 -7.16 43.28 -4.18
C GLY A 224 -5.95 42.62 -4.87
N VAL A 225 -5.28 41.68 -4.20
CA VAL A 225 -4.14 40.94 -4.72
C VAL A 225 -4.54 39.48 -4.95
N GLU A 226 -4.45 39.02 -6.19
CA GLU A 226 -4.72 37.61 -6.53
C GLU A 226 -3.48 36.74 -6.25
N ILE A 227 -3.49 36.00 -5.14
CA ILE A 227 -2.50 34.96 -4.84
C ILE A 227 -3.20 33.62 -4.87
N GLY A 228 -3.05 32.90 -5.99
CA GLY A 228 -3.66 31.59 -6.21
C GLY A 228 -2.66 30.44 -6.16
N LEU A 229 -3.18 29.22 -6.10
CA LEU A 229 -2.41 28.00 -6.37
C LEU A 229 -1.66 28.11 -7.69
N ASP A 230 -0.42 27.65 -7.68
CA ASP A 230 0.44 27.68 -8.85
C ASP A 230 1.16 26.34 -9.02
N ALA A 231 0.77 25.62 -10.08
CA ALA A 231 1.32 24.33 -10.42
C ALA A 231 2.83 24.40 -10.74
N VAL A 232 3.28 25.51 -11.34
CA VAL A 232 4.70 25.72 -11.69
C VAL A 232 5.56 25.87 -10.45
N SER A 233 5.18 26.74 -9.51
CA SER A 233 5.86 26.91 -8.22
C SER A 233 5.86 25.60 -7.44
N THR A 234 4.73 24.90 -7.42
CA THR A 234 4.63 23.59 -6.76
C THR A 234 5.64 22.59 -7.31
N ARG A 235 5.69 22.38 -8.63
CA ARG A 235 6.65 21.45 -9.24
C ARG A 235 8.10 21.90 -9.08
N THR A 236 8.34 23.21 -9.12
CA THR A 236 9.69 23.80 -8.95
C THR A 236 10.24 23.51 -7.56
N ILE A 237 9.41 23.63 -6.52
CA ILE A 237 9.83 23.43 -5.12
C ILE A 237 9.97 21.93 -4.81
N LEU A 238 9.04 21.11 -5.30
CA LEU A 238 9.01 19.69 -4.95
C LEU A 238 9.94 18.84 -5.81
N GLY A 239 10.22 19.24 -7.05
CA GLY A 239 10.85 18.36 -8.04
C GLY A 239 9.99 17.16 -8.43
N GLN A 240 8.69 17.21 -8.14
CA GLN A 240 7.71 16.16 -8.42
C GLN A 240 6.54 16.72 -9.23
N SER A 241 5.91 15.90 -10.06
CA SER A 241 4.74 16.30 -10.85
C SER A 241 3.54 16.65 -9.99
N THR A 242 3.32 15.88 -8.92
CA THR A 242 2.16 15.95 -8.03
C THR A 242 2.61 15.77 -6.58
N PRO A 243 2.21 16.64 -5.65
CA PRO A 243 2.42 16.39 -4.22
C PRO A 243 1.78 15.09 -3.76
N ARG A 244 2.38 14.44 -2.76
CA ARG A 244 1.86 13.21 -2.12
C ARG A 244 1.98 13.28 -0.60
N PRO A 245 1.12 12.60 0.16
CA PRO A 245 1.26 12.51 1.62
C PRO A 245 2.68 12.09 2.03
N GLY A 246 3.34 12.88 2.88
CA GLY A 246 4.74 12.66 3.25
C GLY A 246 5.59 13.91 3.10
N LEU A 247 6.85 13.76 2.68
CA LEU A 247 7.83 14.86 2.60
C LEU A 247 7.44 15.94 1.57
N HIS A 248 6.92 15.52 0.42
CA HIS A 248 6.56 16.40 -0.71
C HIS A 248 5.05 16.59 -0.82
N SER A 249 4.41 17.01 0.27
CA SER A 249 2.94 16.99 0.41
C SER A 249 2.24 18.32 0.11
N ARG A 250 2.95 19.39 -0.21
CA ARG A 250 2.35 20.74 -0.24
C ARG A 250 2.14 21.26 -1.65
N PHE A 251 1.01 21.91 -1.86
CA PHE A 251 0.79 22.80 -2.99
C PHE A 251 1.12 24.24 -2.61
N TYR A 252 1.76 24.95 -3.54
CA TYR A 252 2.29 26.29 -3.33
C TYR A 252 1.58 27.30 -4.22
N ALA A 253 1.52 28.55 -3.74
CA ALA A 253 1.07 29.68 -4.53
C ALA A 253 2.22 30.30 -5.34
N SER A 254 1.89 31.30 -6.16
CA SER A 254 2.85 32.07 -6.96
C SER A 254 3.88 32.85 -6.13
N ASP A 255 3.64 33.03 -4.83
CA ASP A 255 4.58 33.58 -3.85
C ASP A 255 5.51 32.51 -3.24
N MET A 256 5.47 31.28 -3.74
CA MET A 256 6.21 30.10 -3.28
C MET A 256 5.91 29.70 -1.82
N GLN A 257 4.79 30.14 -1.27
CA GLN A 257 4.34 29.76 0.06
C GLN A 257 3.25 28.69 -0.01
N SER A 258 3.17 27.86 1.03
CA SER A 258 2.24 26.74 1.09
C SER A 258 0.79 27.22 1.22
N MET A 259 -0.10 26.65 0.40
CA MET A 259 -1.54 26.91 0.39
C MET A 259 -2.29 25.76 1.08
N VAL A 260 -2.07 24.53 0.61
CA VAL A 260 -2.71 23.31 1.14
C VAL A 260 -1.69 22.17 1.21
N GLU A 261 -1.86 21.27 2.16
CA GLU A 261 -1.07 20.03 2.33
C GLU A 261 -1.95 18.82 2.02
N VAL A 262 -1.50 17.92 1.14
CA VAL A 262 -2.11 16.60 0.89
C VAL A 262 -1.82 15.70 2.09
N VAL A 263 -2.87 15.28 2.78
CA VAL A 263 -2.78 14.46 3.98
C VAL A 263 -3.21 13.02 3.70
N GLN A 264 -4.28 12.84 2.95
CA GLN A 264 -4.70 11.53 2.45
C GLN A 264 -4.96 11.61 0.95
N ASP A 265 -4.57 10.58 0.25
CA ASP A 265 -4.82 10.42 -1.18
C ASP A 265 -5.17 8.95 -1.42
N THR A 266 -6.33 8.70 -2.02
CA THR A 266 -6.87 7.37 -2.31
C THR A 266 -6.77 6.95 -3.78
N VAL A 267 -6.16 7.81 -4.60
CA VAL A 267 -5.99 7.58 -6.04
C VAL A 267 -4.52 7.56 -6.42
N GLY A 268 -3.71 8.49 -5.92
CA GLY A 268 -2.25 8.52 -6.17
C GLY A 268 -1.85 9.07 -7.54
N ARG A 269 -2.84 9.46 -8.37
CA ARG A 269 -2.68 9.93 -9.74
C ARG A 269 -3.58 11.14 -10.00
N HIS A 270 -2.96 12.26 -10.37
CA HIS A 270 -3.63 13.53 -10.65
C HIS A 270 -2.88 14.28 -11.75
N ASP A 271 -3.53 15.24 -12.38
CA ASP A 271 -2.89 16.12 -13.36
C ASP A 271 -2.55 17.48 -12.76
N MET A 272 -1.35 17.92 -13.12
CA MET A 272 -0.79 19.22 -12.77
C MET A 272 -0.12 19.89 -13.97
N PHE A 273 -0.15 19.25 -15.16
CA PHE A 273 0.54 19.76 -16.34
C PHE A 273 -0.38 20.67 -17.15
N LEU A 274 -1.65 20.30 -17.25
CA LEU A 274 -2.62 20.96 -18.10
C LEU A 274 -3.47 21.96 -17.31
N THR A 275 -4.13 22.83 -18.04
CA THR A 275 -5.18 23.68 -17.48
C THR A 275 -6.47 22.89 -17.34
N ALA A 276 -7.40 23.40 -16.54
CA ALA A 276 -8.80 23.00 -16.63
C ALA A 276 -9.29 23.09 -18.08
N CYS A 277 -10.28 22.27 -18.45
CA CYS A 277 -10.84 22.33 -19.79
C CYS A 277 -11.39 23.75 -20.09
N SER A 278 -11.30 24.15 -21.36
CA SER A 278 -11.56 25.53 -21.79
C SER A 278 -12.40 25.59 -23.07
N PRO A 279 -13.07 26.71 -23.35
CA PRO A 279 -13.82 26.86 -24.59
C PRO A 279 -12.93 26.70 -25.82
N LYS A 280 -11.67 27.14 -25.73
CA LYS A 280 -10.69 26.97 -26.81
C LYS A 280 -10.43 25.48 -27.12
N PHE A 281 -10.22 24.66 -26.09
CA PHE A 281 -10.00 23.23 -26.26
C PHE A 281 -11.14 22.56 -27.05
N TYR A 282 -12.38 22.81 -26.64
CA TYR A 282 -13.55 22.25 -27.32
C TYR A 282 -13.77 22.82 -28.72
N ASN A 283 -13.64 24.14 -28.89
CA ASN A 283 -13.80 24.79 -30.20
C ASN A 283 -12.79 24.25 -31.23
N ASP A 284 -11.53 24.07 -30.84
CA ASP A 284 -10.49 23.53 -31.72
C ASP A 284 -10.74 22.04 -32.06
N ALA A 285 -11.37 21.30 -31.15
CA ALA A 285 -11.82 19.92 -31.37
C ALA A 285 -13.12 19.82 -32.18
N GLY A 286 -13.79 20.95 -32.48
CA GLY A 286 -15.04 21.00 -33.25
C GLY A 286 -16.33 20.95 -32.42
N TYR A 287 -16.21 21.01 -31.09
CA TYR A 287 -17.33 20.99 -30.13
C TYR A 287 -17.68 22.42 -29.70
N PHE A 288 -18.29 23.18 -30.61
CA PHE A 288 -18.54 24.60 -30.39
C PHE A 288 -19.60 24.86 -29.31
N GLY A 289 -19.31 25.77 -28.38
CA GLY A 289 -20.25 26.14 -27.31
C GLY A 289 -20.35 25.12 -26.17
N HIS A 290 -19.45 24.14 -26.14
CA HIS A 290 -19.34 23.18 -25.05
C HIS A 290 -19.09 23.87 -23.71
N ILE A 291 -19.71 23.36 -22.65
CA ILE A 291 -19.48 23.85 -21.28
C ILE A 291 -18.05 23.50 -20.87
N SER A 292 -17.38 24.38 -20.15
CA SER A 292 -16.02 24.13 -19.68
C SER A 292 -15.86 24.48 -18.21
N CYS A 293 -14.94 23.79 -17.53
CA CYS A 293 -14.52 24.15 -16.19
C CYS A 293 -14.04 25.59 -16.11
N THR A 294 -13.37 26.08 -17.16
CA THR A 294 -12.92 27.47 -17.21
C THR A 294 -14.08 28.47 -17.16
N ASP A 295 -15.13 28.26 -17.94
CA ASP A 295 -16.32 29.12 -17.89
C ASP A 295 -17.06 28.99 -16.56
N ASN A 296 -17.18 27.76 -16.05
CA ASN A 296 -17.76 27.49 -14.74
C ASN A 296 -17.04 28.26 -13.64
N PHE A 297 -15.70 28.22 -13.62
CA PHE A 297 -14.88 28.98 -12.68
C PHE A 297 -15.04 30.48 -12.85
N ASN A 298 -14.99 31.00 -14.07
CA ASN A 298 -15.20 32.42 -14.35
C ASN A 298 -16.54 32.92 -13.79
N GLN A 299 -17.60 32.09 -13.88
CA GLN A 299 -18.91 32.42 -13.33
C GLN A 299 -18.91 32.43 -11.80
N VAL A 300 -18.38 31.40 -11.15
CA VAL A 300 -18.48 31.26 -9.69
C VAL A 300 -17.46 32.08 -8.91
N LEU A 301 -16.33 32.46 -9.52
CA LEU A 301 -15.30 33.29 -8.91
C LEU A 301 -15.56 34.80 -9.04
N LYS A 302 -16.43 35.21 -9.98
CA LYS A 302 -16.80 36.62 -10.21
C LYS A 302 -17.24 37.38 -8.93
N PRO A 303 -18.03 36.80 -8.00
CA PRO A 303 -18.42 37.49 -6.76
C PRO A 303 -17.25 37.85 -5.85
N TYR A 304 -16.10 37.19 -5.99
CA TYR A 304 -14.88 37.44 -5.20
C TYR A 304 -13.96 38.48 -5.85
N GLY A 305 -14.37 39.11 -6.96
CA GLY A 305 -13.57 40.10 -7.68
C GLY A 305 -12.39 39.50 -8.46
N ILE A 306 -12.34 38.18 -8.59
CA ILE A 306 -11.30 37.48 -9.34
C ILE A 306 -11.58 37.63 -10.84
N ALA A 307 -10.58 38.07 -11.60
CA ALA A 307 -10.72 38.28 -13.04
C ALA A 307 -10.93 36.97 -13.81
N ALA A 308 -11.82 37.01 -14.81
CA ALA A 308 -12.03 35.88 -15.72
C ALA A 308 -10.77 35.59 -16.55
N ARG A 309 -10.56 34.33 -16.88
CA ARG A 309 -9.40 33.84 -17.65
C ARG A 309 -9.84 32.96 -18.81
N ASP A 310 -9.03 32.91 -19.87
CA ASP A 310 -9.29 32.04 -21.03
C ASP A 310 -8.99 30.55 -20.74
N ALA A 311 -8.20 30.28 -19.70
CA ALA A 311 -7.96 28.96 -19.14
C ALA A 311 -7.43 29.08 -17.70
N TRP A 312 -7.77 28.14 -16.82
CA TRP A 312 -7.30 28.12 -15.44
C TRP A 312 -6.20 27.06 -15.23
N PRO A 313 -5.04 27.42 -14.62
CA PRO A 313 -4.02 26.45 -14.22
C PRO A 313 -4.45 25.73 -12.94
N ALA A 314 -5.52 24.94 -13.03
CA ALA A 314 -6.09 24.21 -11.90
C ALA A 314 -5.26 22.98 -11.54
N ILE A 315 -5.48 22.49 -10.31
CA ILE A 315 -5.09 21.15 -9.92
C ILE A 315 -6.21 20.22 -10.38
N ASN A 316 -5.96 19.33 -11.33
CA ASN A 316 -7.01 18.46 -11.85
C ASN A 316 -6.91 17.11 -11.13
N PHE A 317 -7.59 17.02 -9.98
CA PHE A 317 -7.61 15.80 -9.18
C PHE A 317 -8.28 14.66 -9.96
N PHE A 318 -7.72 13.47 -9.76
CA PHE A 318 -8.12 12.19 -10.35
C PHE A 318 -7.80 12.03 -11.83
N TYR A 319 -7.45 13.12 -12.53
CA TYR A 319 -7.08 13.04 -13.94
C TYR A 319 -5.76 12.30 -14.16
N ASN A 320 -5.79 11.26 -14.99
CA ASN A 320 -4.61 10.46 -15.30
C ASN A 320 -3.90 10.99 -16.56
N THR A 321 -2.93 11.87 -16.34
CA THR A 321 -2.05 12.39 -17.40
C THR A 321 -0.62 11.89 -17.22
N PHE A 322 0.12 11.79 -18.32
CA PHE A 322 1.53 11.40 -18.30
C PHE A 322 2.29 12.02 -19.47
N VAL A 323 3.59 12.22 -19.31
CA VAL A 323 4.47 12.64 -20.40
C VAL A 323 5.11 11.40 -21.01
N GLN A 324 4.92 11.21 -22.31
CA GLN A 324 5.53 10.13 -23.07
C GLN A 324 6.99 10.47 -23.44
N ASP A 325 7.79 9.45 -23.76
CA ASP A 325 9.19 9.62 -24.18
C ASP A 325 9.38 10.56 -25.37
N CYS A 326 8.37 10.67 -26.26
CA CYS A 326 8.35 11.58 -27.39
C CYS A 326 8.00 13.04 -27.01
N GLY A 327 7.73 13.30 -25.73
CA GLY A 327 7.36 14.62 -25.21
C GLY A 327 5.87 14.97 -25.34
N SER A 328 5.03 14.10 -25.87
CA SER A 328 3.58 14.31 -25.88
C SER A 328 2.97 14.05 -24.51
N ILE A 329 1.91 14.79 -24.19
CA ILE A 329 1.08 14.51 -23.01
C ILE A 329 0.06 13.45 -23.42
N GLY A 330 0.12 12.29 -22.78
CA GLY A 330 -0.89 11.23 -22.87
C GLY A 330 -1.97 11.43 -21.81
N LEU A 331 -3.18 11.03 -22.18
CA LEU A 331 -4.39 11.08 -21.36
C LEU A 331 -4.93 9.65 -21.30
N ASP A 332 -5.39 9.23 -20.13
CA ASP A 332 -5.95 7.89 -19.90
C ASP A 332 -7.08 7.99 -18.87
N GLU A 333 -7.86 6.93 -18.74
CA GLU A 333 -8.96 6.89 -17.77
C GLU A 333 -8.40 7.14 -16.36
N PRO A 334 -9.10 7.95 -15.54
CA PRO A 334 -8.77 8.06 -14.12
C PRO A 334 -8.78 6.72 -13.41
N TRP A 335 -7.96 6.62 -12.37
CA TRP A 335 -7.90 5.44 -11.51
C TRP A 335 -8.92 5.48 -10.37
N SER A 336 -9.60 6.61 -10.18
CA SER A 336 -10.57 6.80 -9.10
C SER A 336 -11.73 5.81 -9.23
N LYS A 337 -12.09 5.23 -8.08
CA LYS A 337 -13.27 4.39 -7.89
C LYS A 337 -14.35 5.19 -7.16
N PRO A 338 -15.62 4.75 -7.21
CA PRO A 338 -16.68 5.35 -6.40
C PRO A 338 -16.27 5.48 -4.93
N GLY A 339 -16.29 6.71 -4.42
CA GLY A 339 -15.94 7.08 -3.06
C GLY A 339 -14.48 7.39 -2.81
N ASP A 340 -13.61 7.32 -3.82
CA ASP A 340 -12.24 7.80 -3.69
C ASP A 340 -12.21 9.31 -3.48
N TYR A 341 -11.22 9.76 -2.72
CA TYR A 341 -11.03 11.15 -2.34
C TYR A 341 -9.55 11.55 -2.18
N VAL A 342 -9.34 12.87 -2.19
CA VAL A 342 -8.15 13.52 -1.61
C VAL A 342 -8.56 14.32 -0.38
N LEU A 343 -7.77 14.24 0.69
CA LEU A 343 -7.93 15.04 1.90
C LEU A 343 -6.77 16.02 2.02
N LEU A 344 -7.11 17.30 2.03
CA LEU A 344 -6.17 18.42 2.10
C LEU A 344 -6.31 19.15 3.43
N ARG A 345 -5.22 19.71 3.94
CA ARG A 345 -5.22 20.63 5.08
C ARG A 345 -4.85 22.04 4.62
N ALA A 346 -5.67 23.03 4.95
CA ALA A 346 -5.41 24.42 4.61
C ALA A 346 -4.28 25.01 5.48
N ASN A 347 -3.31 25.66 4.86
CA ASN A 347 -2.22 26.36 5.54
C ASN A 347 -2.47 27.87 5.69
N ARG A 348 -3.52 28.37 5.02
CA ARG A 348 -3.95 29.77 4.95
C ARG A 348 -5.48 29.82 5.03
N ASP A 349 -6.01 31.02 5.20
CA ASP A 349 -7.42 31.28 4.92
C ASP A 349 -7.60 31.35 3.40
N LEU A 350 -8.51 30.55 2.85
CA LEU A 350 -8.63 30.32 1.43
C LEU A 350 -10.06 30.54 0.94
N VAL A 351 -10.17 31.13 -0.26
CA VAL A 351 -11.33 30.99 -1.13
C VAL A 351 -11.00 29.87 -2.12
N CYS A 352 -11.72 28.77 -2.04
CA CYS A 352 -11.55 27.60 -2.89
C CYS A 352 -12.67 27.51 -3.93
N ALA A 353 -12.38 26.84 -5.04
CA ALA A 353 -13.38 26.43 -6.02
C ALA A 353 -13.05 25.03 -6.55
N SER A 354 -14.09 24.20 -6.67
CA SER A 354 -13.99 22.89 -7.33
C SER A 354 -15.00 22.79 -8.46
N SER A 355 -14.66 22.07 -9.52
CA SER A 355 -15.51 21.81 -10.68
C SER A 355 -15.61 20.32 -10.96
N ALA A 356 -16.82 19.82 -11.20
CA ALA A 356 -17.02 18.52 -11.83
C ALA A 356 -16.79 18.69 -13.35
N CYS A 357 -15.67 18.18 -13.84
CA CYS A 357 -15.27 18.33 -15.25
C CYS A 357 -16.37 17.87 -16.21
N PRO A 358 -16.80 18.72 -17.18
CA PRO A 358 -17.81 18.37 -18.16
C PRO A 358 -17.27 17.51 -19.30
N ASP A 359 -15.98 17.17 -19.35
CA ASP A 359 -15.35 16.66 -20.57
C ASP A 359 -15.72 15.20 -20.88
N GLU A 360 -16.43 14.99 -21.98
CA GLU A 360 -16.76 13.68 -22.54
C GLU A 360 -16.05 13.37 -23.86
N ILE A 361 -15.19 14.26 -24.37
CA ILE A 361 -14.55 14.08 -25.70
C ILE A 361 -13.20 13.38 -25.61
N ASP A 362 -12.69 13.18 -24.39
CA ASP A 362 -11.45 12.49 -24.08
C ASP A 362 -11.61 11.56 -22.86
N PRO A 363 -10.59 10.79 -22.43
CA PRO A 363 -10.75 9.79 -21.38
C PRO A 363 -10.84 10.39 -19.96
N SER A 364 -10.75 11.71 -19.79
CA SER A 364 -10.67 12.40 -18.51
C SER A 364 -11.79 12.02 -17.55
N ASN A 365 -13.02 11.86 -18.01
CA ASN A 365 -14.14 11.42 -17.16
C ASN A 365 -14.60 9.99 -17.47
N GLY A 366 -13.73 9.17 -18.07
CA GLY A 366 -14.14 7.90 -18.67
C GLY A 366 -15.24 8.09 -19.72
N TRP A 367 -15.20 9.23 -20.45
CA TRP A 367 -16.22 9.69 -21.41
C TRP A 367 -17.63 9.89 -20.82
N MET A 368 -17.78 9.93 -19.49
CA MET A 368 -19.06 10.07 -18.83
C MET A 368 -18.95 11.01 -17.63
N PRO A 369 -19.15 12.32 -17.81
CA PRO A 369 -19.15 13.29 -16.72
C PRO A 369 -20.19 12.95 -15.66
N THR A 370 -19.76 12.91 -14.40
CA THR A 370 -20.56 12.68 -13.22
C THR A 370 -20.33 13.77 -12.17
N ASP A 371 -21.03 13.64 -11.05
CA ASP A 371 -20.97 14.59 -9.95
C ASP A 371 -19.73 14.36 -9.08
N ILE A 372 -19.36 15.38 -8.30
CA ILE A 372 -18.38 15.27 -7.20
C ILE A 372 -18.96 15.82 -5.91
N HIS A 373 -18.30 15.50 -4.80
CA HIS A 373 -18.69 16.00 -3.49
C HIS A 373 -17.50 16.59 -2.73
N VAL A 374 -17.72 17.69 -2.02
CA VAL A 374 -16.70 18.33 -1.17
C VAL A 374 -17.19 18.42 0.27
N ARG A 375 -16.35 18.03 1.23
CA ARG A 375 -16.59 18.21 2.66
C ARG A 375 -15.51 19.06 3.30
N ILE A 376 -15.91 19.94 4.21
CA ILE A 376 -14.99 20.73 5.04
C ILE A 376 -15.06 20.24 6.48
N TYR A 377 -13.92 19.95 7.10
CA TYR A 377 -13.84 19.57 8.51
C TYR A 377 -13.18 20.65 9.37
N ALA A 378 -13.53 20.66 10.65
CA ALA A 378 -13.01 21.62 11.62
C ALA A 378 -11.50 21.44 11.83
N GLU A 379 -10.80 22.53 12.15
CA GLU A 379 -9.37 22.51 12.45
C GLU A 379 -8.99 21.68 13.69
N THR A 380 -9.99 21.40 14.54
CA THR A 380 -9.85 20.57 15.75
C THR A 380 -9.84 19.09 15.45
N GLU A 381 -10.25 18.67 14.25
CA GLU A 381 -10.17 17.28 13.82
C GLU A 381 -8.72 16.91 13.49
N GLU A 382 -8.34 15.66 13.79
CA GLU A 382 -7.02 15.13 13.48
C GLU A 382 -7.13 13.92 12.55
N PHE A 383 -6.62 14.08 11.33
CA PHE A 383 -6.52 12.98 10.37
C PHE A 383 -5.06 12.56 10.19
N LYS A 384 -4.83 11.24 10.25
CA LYS A 384 -3.49 10.67 10.04
C LYS A 384 -3.09 10.79 8.57
N ARG A 385 -1.81 11.11 8.33
CA ARG A 385 -1.23 11.02 6.99
C ARG A 385 -1.32 9.59 6.49
N SER A 386 -1.76 9.42 5.25
CA SER A 386 -1.90 8.10 4.64
C SER A 386 -1.81 8.21 3.12
N GLN A 387 -1.13 7.25 2.49
CA GLN A 387 -1.34 6.94 1.09
C GLN A 387 -2.12 5.62 1.01
N HIS A 388 -3.04 5.54 0.07
CA HIS A 388 -3.75 4.30 -0.12
C HIS A 388 -2.88 3.22 -0.77
N TYR A 389 -3.27 1.98 -0.51
CA TYR A 389 -2.92 0.85 -1.34
C TYR A 389 -4.13 -0.07 -1.48
N ARG A 390 -4.09 -0.95 -2.50
CA ARG A 390 -5.09 -1.97 -2.74
C ARG A 390 -4.40 -3.30 -3.02
N ILE A 391 -4.90 -4.36 -2.39
CA ILE A 391 -4.52 -5.76 -2.68
C ILE A 391 -5.22 -6.22 -3.96
N HIS A 392 -6.47 -5.78 -4.17
CA HIS A 392 -7.26 -6.10 -5.36
C HIS A 392 -7.72 -4.82 -6.07
N PRO A 393 -7.82 -4.80 -7.42
CA PRO A 393 -8.30 -3.62 -8.14
C PRO A 393 -9.73 -3.17 -7.75
N GLU A 394 -10.55 -4.09 -7.24
CA GLU A 394 -11.96 -3.86 -6.91
C GLU A 394 -12.22 -3.50 -5.44
N GLU A 395 -11.21 -3.57 -4.56
CA GLU A 395 -11.42 -3.22 -3.15
C GLU A 395 -11.29 -1.71 -2.88
N GLN A 396 -11.91 -1.25 -1.79
CA GLN A 396 -11.71 0.09 -1.28
C GLN A 396 -10.24 0.31 -0.84
N PRO A 397 -9.73 1.55 -0.97
CA PRO A 397 -8.36 1.90 -0.57
C PRO A 397 -8.12 1.60 0.91
N ARG A 398 -6.97 1.00 1.21
CA ARG A 398 -6.47 0.78 2.58
C ARG A 398 -5.49 1.86 2.96
N MET A 399 -5.59 2.36 4.18
CA MET A 399 -4.72 3.43 4.65
C MET A 399 -3.36 2.91 5.12
N THR A 400 -2.31 3.68 4.88
CA THR A 400 -0.98 3.41 5.41
C THR A 400 -1.00 3.34 6.94
N MET A 401 -0.35 2.33 7.50
CA MET A 401 -0.21 2.08 8.93
C MET A 401 1.15 2.54 9.47
N THR A 402 1.26 2.64 10.79
CA THR A 402 2.52 2.84 11.50
C THR A 402 2.97 1.55 12.15
N SER A 403 4.28 1.26 12.14
CA SER A 403 4.81 0.20 12.99
C SER A 403 4.81 0.62 14.47
N GLY A 404 4.94 -0.34 15.38
CA GLY A 404 5.19 -0.12 16.81
C GLY A 404 6.51 0.60 17.10
N PHE A 405 7.42 0.71 16.13
CA PHE A 405 8.66 1.48 16.27
C PHE A 405 8.51 2.93 15.78
N TYR A 406 7.38 3.29 15.15
CA TYR A 406 7.20 4.55 14.45
C TYR A 406 7.42 5.79 15.31
N SER A 407 7.03 5.78 16.59
CA SER A 407 7.24 6.91 17.50
C SER A 407 8.73 7.24 17.68
N ARG A 408 9.59 6.22 17.72
CA ARG A 408 11.05 6.38 17.81
C ARG A 408 11.65 6.77 16.47
N ILE A 409 11.14 6.21 15.37
CA ILE A 409 11.60 6.54 14.02
C ILE A 409 11.30 8.01 13.68
N SER A 410 10.04 8.43 13.83
CA SER A 410 9.59 9.79 13.52
C SER A 410 10.22 10.87 14.41
N ALA A 411 10.72 10.51 15.60
CA ALA A 411 11.51 11.41 16.43
C ALA A 411 12.93 11.64 15.90
N LEU A 412 13.45 10.75 15.05
CA LEU A 412 14.81 10.81 14.50
C LEU A 412 14.88 11.28 13.03
N THR A 413 13.75 11.29 12.32
CA THR A 413 13.72 11.72 10.93
C THR A 413 12.34 12.16 10.45
N SER A 414 12.34 13.10 9.51
CA SER A 414 11.16 13.47 8.71
C SER A 414 11.16 12.85 7.30
N LYS A 415 12.24 12.16 6.91
CA LYS A 415 12.43 11.54 5.58
C LYS A 415 11.81 10.15 5.53
N ILE A 416 10.48 10.13 5.66
CA ILE A 416 9.68 8.91 5.71
C ILE A 416 8.91 8.76 4.39
N SER A 417 8.84 7.55 3.86
CA SER A 417 7.96 7.20 2.73
C SER A 417 7.05 6.03 3.07
N GLU A 418 6.02 5.86 2.25
CA GLU A 418 5.17 4.69 2.28
C GLU A 418 5.90 3.51 1.62
N TYR A 419 5.81 2.33 2.24
CA TYR A 419 6.25 1.07 1.67
C TYR A 419 5.29 -0.05 2.08
N LYS A 420 4.55 -0.58 1.09
CA LYS A 420 3.63 -1.72 1.24
C LYS A 420 2.69 -1.54 2.45
N GLY A 421 1.99 -0.43 2.52
CA GLY A 421 1.03 -0.09 3.57
C GLY A 421 1.64 0.39 4.88
N TYR A 422 2.94 0.69 4.97
CA TYR A 422 3.56 1.20 6.20
C TYR A 422 4.45 2.43 5.98
N TRP A 423 4.48 3.31 6.97
CA TRP A 423 5.43 4.41 7.04
C TRP A 423 6.82 3.93 7.50
N ILE A 424 7.85 4.15 6.68
CA ILE A 424 9.24 3.76 6.94
C ILE A 424 10.23 4.91 6.72
N ALA A 425 11.39 4.86 7.36
CA ALA A 425 12.47 5.81 7.12
C ALA A 425 13.30 5.44 5.89
N ASN A 426 13.53 6.40 5.00
CA ASN A 426 14.51 6.26 3.90
C ASN A 426 15.92 6.58 4.37
N GLU A 427 16.03 7.59 5.23
CA GLU A 427 17.28 8.10 5.79
C GLU A 427 17.00 8.79 7.13
N TYR A 428 17.99 8.81 8.02
CA TYR A 428 17.93 9.48 9.32
C TYR A 428 18.71 10.80 9.35
N ASP A 429 18.13 11.79 10.04
CA ASP A 429 18.71 13.13 10.13
C ASP A 429 20.05 13.09 10.90
N GLY A 430 21.07 13.76 10.37
CA GLY A 430 22.42 13.79 10.93
C GLY A 430 23.31 12.59 10.59
N TRP A 431 22.78 11.55 9.93
CA TRP A 431 23.55 10.39 9.47
C TRP A 431 23.85 10.46 7.97
N GLY A 432 22.79 10.50 7.15
CA GLY A 432 22.92 10.30 5.70
C GLY A 432 23.11 8.82 5.34
N SER A 433 22.55 8.39 4.22
CA SER A 433 22.54 6.98 3.79
C SER A 433 23.91 6.30 3.77
N VAL A 434 24.99 7.02 3.42
CA VAL A 434 26.36 6.49 3.41
C VAL A 434 26.87 6.18 4.82
N ALA A 435 26.58 7.03 5.81
CA ALA A 435 27.05 6.80 7.19
C ALA A 435 26.31 5.62 7.84
N GLU A 436 25.01 5.48 7.56
CA GLU A 436 24.19 4.34 7.99
C GLU A 436 24.71 3.04 7.39
N TYR A 437 24.99 3.04 6.08
CA TYR A 437 25.61 1.93 5.35
C TYR A 437 26.96 1.52 5.97
N LEU A 438 27.86 2.48 6.23
CA LEU A 438 29.17 2.20 6.84
C LEU A 438 29.02 1.66 8.27
N ALA A 439 28.05 2.15 9.04
CA ALA A 439 27.77 1.62 10.36
C ALA A 439 27.36 0.14 10.31
N CYS A 440 26.50 -0.26 9.36
CA CYS A 440 26.14 -1.66 9.17
C CYS A 440 27.36 -2.51 8.76
N ARG A 441 28.20 -2.02 7.85
CA ARG A 441 29.39 -2.75 7.36
C ARG A 441 30.46 -2.93 8.44
N GLU A 442 30.68 -1.92 9.27
CA GLU A 442 31.84 -1.88 10.17
C GLU A 442 31.50 -2.17 11.64
N ARG A 443 30.24 -1.94 12.03
CA ARG A 443 29.82 -1.92 13.44
C ARG A 443 28.48 -2.63 13.63
N VAL A 444 27.41 -1.88 13.80
CA VAL A 444 26.04 -2.37 13.93
C VAL A 444 25.07 -1.26 13.53
N ALA A 445 24.01 -1.63 12.84
CA ALA A 445 22.91 -0.76 12.50
C ALA A 445 21.58 -1.46 12.80
N MET A 446 20.53 -0.67 13.03
CA MET A 446 19.17 -1.17 13.24
C MET A 446 18.17 -0.55 12.27
N LEU A 447 17.29 -1.39 11.72
CA LEU A 447 16.30 -1.05 10.71
C LEU A 447 14.95 -1.67 11.06
N ASP A 448 13.87 -0.92 10.89
CA ASP A 448 12.51 -1.44 11.01
C ASP A 448 12.11 -2.22 9.74
N LEU A 449 11.85 -3.52 9.92
CA LEU A 449 11.36 -4.42 8.87
C LEU A 449 9.94 -4.93 9.15
N SER A 450 9.23 -4.27 10.07
CA SER A 450 7.81 -4.54 10.35
C SER A 450 6.90 -4.56 9.11
N PRO A 451 7.15 -3.82 8.02
CA PRO A 451 6.31 -3.89 6.81
C PRO A 451 6.34 -5.24 6.08
N LEU A 452 7.33 -6.10 6.33
CA LEU A 452 7.33 -7.45 5.73
C LEU A 452 6.07 -8.21 6.12
N ARG A 453 5.48 -8.93 5.17
CA ARG A 453 4.24 -9.67 5.39
C ARG A 453 4.51 -10.99 6.06
N LYS A 454 3.67 -11.34 7.03
CA LYS A 454 3.89 -12.46 7.95
C LYS A 454 2.61 -13.29 7.98
N PHE A 455 2.69 -14.52 7.51
CA PHE A 455 1.55 -15.42 7.46
C PHE A 455 1.81 -16.66 8.32
N ASP A 456 1.00 -16.81 9.38
CA ASP A 456 1.00 -18.02 10.19
C ASP A 456 0.16 -19.10 9.52
N ILE A 457 0.79 -20.25 9.28
CA ILE A 457 0.21 -21.37 8.55
C ILE A 457 0.20 -22.57 9.48
N SER A 458 -0.99 -23.08 9.78
CA SER A 458 -1.16 -24.17 10.74
C SER A 458 -2.23 -25.17 10.34
N GLY A 459 -2.15 -26.40 10.85
CA GLY A 459 -3.11 -27.47 10.58
C GLY A 459 -2.47 -28.75 10.04
N PRO A 460 -3.26 -29.83 9.94
CA PRO A 460 -2.77 -31.18 9.66
C PRO A 460 -2.04 -31.30 8.32
N ASP A 461 -2.43 -30.52 7.32
CA ASP A 461 -1.86 -30.61 5.98
C ASP A 461 -0.77 -29.55 5.70
N THR A 462 -0.34 -28.78 6.70
CA THR A 462 0.53 -27.61 6.50
C THR A 462 1.84 -27.92 5.79
N GLU A 463 2.55 -28.96 6.22
CA GLU A 463 3.82 -29.34 5.59
C GLU A 463 3.62 -29.80 4.14
N ALA A 464 2.54 -30.55 3.85
CA ALA A 464 2.20 -31.00 2.51
C ALA A 464 1.78 -29.84 1.60
N PHE A 465 0.97 -28.92 2.11
CA PHE A 465 0.56 -27.72 1.39
C PHE A 465 1.76 -26.84 1.05
N LEU A 466 2.65 -26.56 2.00
CA LEU A 466 3.84 -25.74 1.75
C LEU A 466 4.86 -26.44 0.85
N GLN A 467 4.96 -27.78 0.96
CA GLN A 467 5.73 -28.59 0.01
C GLN A 467 5.18 -28.43 -1.42
N TYR A 468 3.88 -28.23 -1.61
CA TYR A 468 3.27 -27.97 -2.92
C TYR A 468 3.34 -26.50 -3.35
N ALA A 469 3.09 -25.55 -2.45
CA ALA A 469 2.97 -24.13 -2.79
C ALA A 469 4.30 -23.41 -3.05
N LEU A 470 5.39 -23.87 -2.41
CA LEU A 470 6.70 -23.23 -2.47
C LEU A 470 7.67 -24.04 -3.34
N THR A 471 8.68 -23.40 -3.93
CA THR A 471 9.67 -24.12 -4.76
C THR A 471 10.62 -24.98 -3.94
N ARG A 472 10.93 -24.58 -2.71
CA ARG A 472 11.89 -25.26 -1.83
C ARG A 472 11.34 -26.60 -1.33
N ASN A 473 12.24 -27.53 -0.95
CA ASN A 473 11.84 -28.79 -0.32
C ASN A 473 11.62 -28.57 1.19
N VAL A 474 10.36 -28.38 1.58
CA VAL A 474 9.90 -28.07 2.94
C VAL A 474 10.11 -29.25 3.90
N ARG A 475 10.00 -30.48 3.40
CA ARG A 475 10.17 -31.70 4.21
C ARG A 475 11.58 -31.88 4.78
N LYS A 476 12.57 -31.18 4.23
CA LYS A 476 13.95 -31.19 4.73
C LYS A 476 14.18 -30.30 5.94
N LEU A 477 13.24 -29.40 6.27
CA LEU A 477 13.40 -28.48 7.38
C LEU A 477 13.17 -29.20 8.71
N ALA A 478 14.08 -28.97 9.65
CA ALA A 478 13.90 -29.26 11.07
C ALA A 478 13.17 -28.11 11.78
N ILE A 479 12.56 -28.42 12.93
CA ILE A 479 11.94 -27.39 13.78
C ILE A 479 13.05 -26.44 14.27
N GLY A 480 12.82 -25.13 14.17
CA GLY A 480 13.83 -24.10 14.47
C GLY A 480 14.59 -23.60 13.24
N GLU A 481 14.46 -24.27 12.10
CA GLU A 481 15.10 -23.85 10.84
C GLU A 481 14.24 -22.88 10.05
N ILE A 482 14.95 -22.07 9.26
CA ILE A 482 14.41 -21.11 8.31
C ILE A 482 14.92 -21.51 6.93
N VAL A 483 14.11 -21.34 5.89
CA VAL A 483 14.59 -21.48 4.51
C VAL A 483 14.08 -20.37 3.63
N TYR A 484 14.92 -19.88 2.73
CA TYR A 484 14.51 -18.98 1.67
C TYR A 484 13.91 -19.77 0.49
N SER A 485 12.78 -19.29 -0.04
CA SER A 485 12.03 -19.93 -1.14
C SER A 485 11.40 -18.89 -2.05
N ALA A 486 11.02 -19.32 -3.26
CA ALA A 486 10.07 -18.61 -4.10
C ALA A 486 8.68 -19.25 -4.00
N SER A 487 7.64 -18.45 -4.29
CA SER A 487 6.32 -18.90 -4.73
C SER A 487 6.16 -18.56 -6.22
N CYS A 488 5.48 -19.42 -6.97
CA CYS A 488 5.37 -19.27 -8.42
C CYS A 488 3.94 -19.48 -8.90
N LEU A 489 3.61 -18.86 -10.03
CA LEU A 489 2.42 -19.16 -10.81
C LEU A 489 2.60 -20.49 -11.57
N GLU A 490 1.52 -21.04 -12.09
CA GLU A 490 1.54 -22.21 -12.96
C GLU A 490 2.41 -22.01 -14.21
N THR A 491 2.60 -20.76 -14.64
CA THR A 491 3.50 -20.35 -15.74
C THR A 491 4.99 -20.47 -15.39
N GLY A 492 5.32 -20.67 -14.11
CA GLY A 492 6.69 -20.69 -13.58
C GLY A 492 7.24 -19.31 -13.25
N GLY A 493 6.51 -18.23 -13.55
CA GLY A 493 6.86 -16.88 -13.11
C GLY A 493 6.64 -16.71 -11.60
N MET A 494 7.42 -15.82 -10.99
CA MET A 494 7.38 -15.62 -9.53
C MET A 494 6.17 -14.79 -9.11
N VAL A 495 5.48 -15.25 -8.07
CA VAL A 495 4.47 -14.46 -7.35
C VAL A 495 5.17 -13.59 -6.32
N ASP A 496 6.05 -14.20 -5.52
CA ASP A 496 6.80 -13.55 -4.45
C ASP A 496 8.01 -14.40 -4.07
N ASP A 497 8.88 -13.85 -3.23
CA ASP A 497 9.96 -14.55 -2.55
C ASP A 497 9.89 -14.31 -1.04
N GLY A 498 10.59 -15.16 -0.27
CA GLY A 498 10.48 -15.04 1.17
C GLY A 498 11.17 -16.12 1.97
N THR A 499 11.02 -16.01 3.29
CA THR A 499 11.57 -16.97 4.25
C THR A 499 10.47 -17.74 4.97
N LEU A 500 10.60 -19.07 4.98
CA LEU A 500 9.72 -19.98 5.68
C LEU A 500 10.38 -20.45 6.98
N PHE A 501 9.71 -20.18 8.10
CA PHE A 501 10.12 -20.61 9.44
C PHE A 501 9.35 -21.88 9.82
N LYS A 502 10.05 -22.95 10.24
CA LYS A 502 9.41 -24.15 10.78
C LYS A 502 9.30 -24.04 12.30
N MET A 503 8.14 -23.57 12.77
CA MET A 503 7.85 -23.34 14.20
C MET A 503 7.51 -24.63 14.94
N GLY A 504 6.96 -25.61 14.24
CA GLY A 504 6.61 -26.93 14.76
C GLY A 504 6.30 -27.91 13.62
N ALA A 505 5.82 -29.11 13.97
CA ALA A 505 5.50 -30.13 12.95
C ALA A 505 4.36 -29.69 12.00
N GLN A 506 3.40 -28.91 12.51
CA GLN A 506 2.23 -28.45 11.77
C GLN A 506 2.06 -26.93 11.84
N ASN A 507 3.11 -26.20 12.25
CA ASN A 507 3.08 -24.75 12.45
C ASN A 507 4.27 -24.13 11.74
N PHE A 508 3.99 -23.25 10.80
CA PHE A 508 4.99 -22.57 9.98
C PHE A 508 4.64 -21.09 9.89
N ARG A 509 5.65 -20.27 9.58
CA ARG A 509 5.45 -18.86 9.28
C ARG A 509 6.14 -18.49 7.97
N TRP A 510 5.39 -17.92 7.05
CA TRP A 510 5.88 -17.40 5.77
C TRP A 510 6.07 -15.89 5.88
N ILE A 511 7.30 -15.42 5.63
CA ILE A 511 7.66 -14.00 5.61
C ILE A 511 7.97 -13.58 4.18
N CYS A 512 7.26 -12.61 3.62
CA CYS A 512 7.41 -12.21 2.21
C CYS A 512 7.17 -10.71 1.98
N GLY A 513 7.36 -10.26 0.74
CA GLY A 513 7.31 -8.84 0.38
C GLY A 513 5.89 -8.30 0.14
N ASP A 514 4.97 -9.13 -0.32
CA ASP A 514 3.63 -8.70 -0.75
C ASP A 514 2.49 -9.35 0.05
N GLU A 515 1.41 -8.59 0.26
CA GLU A 515 0.22 -9.05 0.98
C GLU A 515 -0.60 -10.03 0.15
N TYR A 516 -0.57 -9.86 -1.17
CA TYR A 516 -1.24 -10.75 -2.13
C TYR A 516 -0.77 -12.21 -1.98
N SER A 517 0.46 -12.45 -1.51
CA SER A 517 0.95 -13.80 -1.18
C SER A 517 0.03 -14.55 -0.23
N GLY A 518 -0.52 -13.88 0.79
CA GLY A 518 -1.46 -14.50 1.72
C GLY A 518 -2.78 -14.89 1.06
N THR A 519 -3.32 -14.01 0.21
CA THR A 519 -4.53 -14.29 -0.58
C THR A 519 -4.31 -15.45 -1.53
N TRP A 520 -3.19 -15.43 -2.26
CA TRP A 520 -2.81 -16.47 -3.20
C TRP A 520 -2.66 -17.83 -2.51
N LEU A 521 -1.99 -17.90 -1.35
CA LEU A 521 -1.87 -19.13 -0.57
C LEU A 521 -3.23 -19.66 -0.12
N LYS A 522 -4.12 -18.79 0.38
CA LYS A 522 -5.50 -19.18 0.77
C LYS A 522 -6.27 -19.76 -0.40
N GLN A 523 -6.21 -19.11 -1.56
CA GLN A 523 -6.86 -19.59 -2.77
C GLN A 523 -6.34 -20.98 -3.18
N LYS A 524 -5.01 -21.18 -3.19
CA LYS A 524 -4.41 -22.48 -3.55
C LYS A 524 -4.74 -23.59 -2.55
N ALA A 525 -4.81 -23.27 -1.26
CA ALA A 525 -5.25 -24.23 -0.25
C ALA A 525 -6.69 -24.71 -0.50
N ILE A 526 -7.60 -23.79 -0.84
CA ILE A 526 -9.01 -24.11 -1.16
C ILE A 526 -9.11 -24.94 -2.43
N GLU A 527 -8.46 -24.50 -3.53
CA GLU A 527 -8.47 -25.18 -4.83
C GLU A 527 -8.02 -26.64 -4.71
N GLN A 528 -6.97 -26.89 -3.91
CA GLN A 528 -6.39 -28.21 -3.71
C GLN A 528 -6.96 -28.96 -2.50
N ARG A 529 -7.94 -28.38 -1.79
CA ARG A 529 -8.63 -28.97 -0.63
C ARG A 529 -7.71 -29.34 0.53
N PHE A 530 -6.66 -28.55 0.78
CA PHE A 530 -5.80 -28.71 1.94
C PHE A 530 -6.47 -28.17 3.22
N ARG A 531 -6.35 -28.92 4.32
CA ARG A 531 -6.82 -28.48 5.64
C ARG A 531 -5.74 -27.67 6.36
N VAL A 532 -5.67 -26.39 6.01
CA VAL A 532 -4.75 -25.42 6.61
C VAL A 532 -5.48 -24.14 7.00
N SER A 533 -5.02 -23.50 8.07
CA SER A 533 -5.39 -22.15 8.48
C SER A 533 -4.22 -21.22 8.15
N ILE A 534 -4.52 -20.13 7.44
CA ILE A 534 -3.54 -19.11 7.02
C ILE A 534 -3.99 -17.77 7.58
N ARG A 535 -3.24 -17.24 8.56
CA ARG A 535 -3.58 -15.99 9.26
C ARG A 535 -2.54 -14.92 8.99
N ASN A 536 -2.99 -13.68 8.78
CA ASN A 536 -2.09 -12.54 8.65
C ASN A 536 -1.63 -12.11 10.06
N ALA A 537 -0.34 -12.23 10.34
CA ALA A 537 0.29 -11.87 11.61
C ALA A 537 1.10 -10.56 11.50
N SER A 538 1.01 -9.84 10.39
CA SER A 538 1.89 -8.69 10.10
C SER A 538 1.73 -7.56 11.11
N THR A 539 0.49 -7.29 11.57
CA THR A 539 0.17 -6.28 12.59
C THR A 539 0.45 -6.74 14.03
N GLN A 540 0.65 -8.04 14.24
CA GLN A 540 0.85 -8.62 15.57
C GLN A 540 2.32 -8.85 15.90
N ILE A 541 3.16 -8.91 14.87
CA ILE A 541 4.55 -9.32 14.99
C ILE A 541 5.38 -8.34 14.20
N HIS A 542 6.07 -7.48 14.93
CA HIS A 542 6.95 -6.47 14.37
C HIS A 542 8.39 -6.93 14.54
N ASN A 543 9.27 -6.47 13.66
CA ASN A 543 10.66 -6.90 13.69
C ASN A 543 11.62 -5.76 13.38
N LEU A 544 12.71 -5.79 14.14
CA LEU A 544 13.84 -4.90 13.97
C LEU A 544 15.03 -5.73 13.51
N ALA A 545 15.57 -5.41 12.34
CA ALA A 545 16.81 -5.98 11.87
C ALA A 545 17.98 -5.30 12.59
N VAL A 546 18.82 -6.09 13.28
CA VAL A 546 20.07 -5.63 13.89
C VAL A 546 21.23 -6.28 13.15
N GLN A 547 21.87 -5.51 12.29
CA GLN A 547 22.77 -5.99 11.25
C GLN A 547 24.17 -5.38 11.43
N GLY A 548 25.21 -6.14 11.11
CA GLY A 548 26.61 -5.75 11.24
C GLY A 548 27.42 -6.66 12.18
N PRO A 549 28.76 -6.60 12.12
CA PRO A 549 29.65 -7.50 12.85
C PRO A 549 29.49 -7.47 14.38
N LYS A 550 28.97 -6.38 14.95
CA LYS A 550 28.73 -6.22 16.40
C LYS A 550 27.32 -6.60 16.85
N SER A 551 26.43 -6.97 15.93
CA SER A 551 25.06 -7.39 16.24
C SER A 551 24.99 -8.54 17.25
N ARG A 552 25.83 -9.58 17.08
CA ARG A 552 25.88 -10.73 18.00
C ARG A 552 26.30 -10.33 19.42
N GLU A 553 27.40 -9.58 19.54
CA GLU A 553 27.93 -9.13 20.82
C GLU A 553 26.94 -8.22 21.57
N LEU A 554 26.20 -7.39 20.84
CA LEU A 554 25.12 -6.56 21.38
C LEU A 554 23.96 -7.41 21.88
N LEU A 555 23.36 -8.21 21.00
CA LEU A 555 22.14 -8.95 21.31
C LEU A 555 22.35 -10.01 22.40
N ALA A 556 23.51 -10.66 22.42
CA ALA A 556 23.86 -11.65 23.46
C ALA A 556 23.82 -11.07 24.89
N LYS A 557 24.05 -9.77 25.06
CA LYS A 557 24.05 -9.13 26.39
C LYS A 557 22.64 -8.85 26.92
N ILE A 558 21.68 -8.60 26.04
CA ILE A 558 20.35 -8.12 26.41
C ILE A 558 19.26 -9.18 26.24
N ILE A 559 19.51 -10.21 25.44
CA ILE A 559 18.58 -11.32 25.21
C ILE A 559 19.00 -12.53 26.01
N TRP A 560 18.13 -12.90 26.94
CA TRP A 560 18.22 -14.15 27.66
C TRP A 560 17.50 -15.25 26.88
N THR A 561 18.11 -16.44 26.79
CA THR A 561 17.49 -17.62 26.19
C THR A 561 17.35 -18.73 27.24
N PRO A 562 16.24 -19.48 27.29
CA PRO A 562 16.11 -20.67 28.12
C PRO A 562 17.17 -21.73 27.81
N GLU A 563 17.49 -22.61 28.77
CA GLU A 563 18.53 -23.65 28.61
C GLU A 563 18.30 -24.61 27.44
N HIS A 564 17.04 -24.84 27.07
CA HIS A 564 16.65 -25.70 25.94
C HIS A 564 16.63 -24.99 24.59
N GLN A 565 16.98 -23.70 24.55
CA GLN A 565 17.05 -22.88 23.35
C GLN A 565 18.52 -22.50 23.07
N PRO A 566 18.95 -22.44 21.81
CA PRO A 566 20.28 -21.95 21.48
C PRO A 566 20.42 -20.48 21.89
N THR A 567 21.55 -20.14 22.51
CA THR A 567 21.91 -18.75 22.82
C THR A 567 22.19 -17.96 21.54
N ILE A 568 22.18 -16.63 21.61
CA ILE A 568 22.45 -15.76 20.46
C ILE A 568 23.83 -16.05 19.83
N GLU A 569 24.83 -16.37 20.63
CA GLU A 569 26.18 -16.68 20.17
C GLU A 569 26.26 -18.02 19.44
N LYS A 570 25.39 -18.97 19.80
CA LYS A 570 25.35 -20.33 19.23
C LYS A 570 24.31 -20.50 18.14
N LEU A 571 23.48 -19.48 17.89
CA LEU A 571 22.42 -19.54 16.89
C LEU A 571 23.03 -19.68 15.49
N ALA A 572 22.71 -20.79 14.82
CA ALA A 572 23.17 -21.07 13.47
C ALA A 572 22.50 -20.15 12.43
N TRP A 573 23.18 -19.92 11.31
CA TRP A 573 22.61 -19.15 10.19
C TRP A 573 21.33 -19.82 9.68
N PHE A 574 20.30 -19.04 9.32
CA PHE A 574 18.98 -19.57 8.95
C PHE A 574 18.31 -20.43 10.05
N HIS A 575 18.54 -20.08 11.32
CA HIS A 575 17.78 -20.62 12.45
C HIS A 575 17.18 -19.47 13.27
N PHE A 576 16.20 -19.80 14.12
CA PHE A 576 15.68 -18.88 15.13
C PHE A 576 15.72 -19.49 16.53
N THR A 577 15.66 -18.63 17.53
CA THR A 577 15.57 -18.99 18.94
C THR A 577 14.47 -18.16 19.61
N LEU A 578 13.87 -18.73 20.65
CA LEU A 578 12.95 -18.00 21.53
C LEU A 578 13.72 -17.49 22.74
N GLY A 579 13.53 -16.23 23.07
CA GLY A 579 14.22 -15.56 24.15
C GLY A 579 13.35 -14.54 24.85
N LYS A 580 13.98 -13.81 25.77
CA LYS A 580 13.37 -12.70 26.48
C LYS A 580 14.34 -11.53 26.59
N LEU A 581 13.84 -10.32 26.42
CA LEU A 581 14.57 -9.09 26.74
C LEU A 581 14.64 -8.92 28.25
N SER A 582 15.77 -8.50 28.80
CA SER A 582 15.92 -8.18 30.23
C SER A 582 15.74 -9.36 31.20
N GLY A 583 16.06 -10.59 30.75
CA GLY A 583 16.16 -11.77 31.62
C GLY A 583 14.93 -12.70 31.63
N PRO A 584 14.90 -13.73 32.52
CA PRO A 584 13.91 -14.81 32.49
C PRO A 584 12.44 -14.38 32.68
N MET A 585 12.21 -13.22 33.29
CA MET A 585 10.89 -12.66 33.54
C MET A 585 10.55 -11.48 32.62
N GLY A 586 11.41 -11.16 31.67
CA GLY A 586 11.22 -10.01 30.80
C GLY A 586 10.39 -10.31 29.54
N ILE A 587 10.51 -9.44 28.55
CA ILE A 587 9.62 -9.39 27.38
C ILE A 587 9.91 -10.56 26.44
N PRO A 588 8.92 -11.41 26.08
CA PRO A 588 9.11 -12.50 25.13
C PRO A 588 9.42 -11.98 23.73
N LEU A 589 10.38 -12.62 23.08
CA LEU A 589 10.81 -12.29 21.73
C LEU A 589 11.27 -13.54 20.98
N MET A 590 11.25 -13.46 19.66
CA MET A 590 11.92 -14.41 18.78
C MET A 590 13.13 -13.70 18.17
N VAL A 591 14.22 -14.42 17.96
CA VAL A 591 15.40 -13.90 17.25
C VAL A 591 15.74 -14.86 16.14
N SER A 592 15.74 -14.38 14.90
CA SER A 592 16.24 -15.14 13.75
C SER A 592 17.61 -14.66 13.34
N ARG A 593 18.48 -15.59 12.95
CA ARG A 593 19.76 -15.25 12.32
C ARG A 593 19.57 -15.18 10.81
N THR A 594 18.89 -14.10 10.40
CA THR A 594 18.56 -13.72 9.03
C THR A 594 18.93 -12.25 8.79
N GLY A 595 18.94 -11.84 7.53
CA GLY A 595 19.26 -10.45 7.17
C GLY A 595 19.27 -10.23 5.66
N TYR A 596 19.05 -8.97 5.28
CA TYR A 596 18.96 -8.53 3.88
C TYR A 596 20.10 -7.55 3.51
N THR A 597 21.27 -7.69 4.15
CA THR A 597 22.39 -6.73 4.05
C THR A 597 23.70 -7.34 3.56
N GLY A 598 23.79 -8.67 3.53
CA GLY A 598 25.06 -9.38 3.32
C GLY A 598 26.02 -9.35 4.52
N GLU A 599 25.58 -8.85 5.69
CA GLU A 599 26.35 -8.85 6.92
C GLU A 599 25.93 -9.97 7.89
N LEU A 600 26.77 -10.24 8.90
CA LEU A 600 26.29 -10.89 10.12
C LEU A 600 25.14 -10.07 10.67
N GLY A 601 24.03 -10.71 11.03
CA GLY A 601 22.91 -10.00 11.60
C GLY A 601 21.81 -10.92 12.09
N PHE A 602 20.86 -10.29 12.76
CA PHE A 602 19.68 -10.92 13.31
C PHE A 602 18.46 -10.05 13.05
N GLU A 603 17.29 -10.66 13.10
CA GLU A 603 16.02 -9.95 13.21
C GLU A 603 15.40 -10.32 14.55
N VAL A 604 15.05 -9.29 15.33
CA VAL A 604 14.43 -9.43 16.64
C VAL A 604 12.96 -9.10 16.52
N TRP A 605 12.12 -10.10 16.79
CA TRP A 605 10.69 -10.07 16.57
C TRP A 605 9.97 -9.94 17.91
N CYS A 606 9.05 -9.00 18.01
CA CYS A 606 8.26 -8.76 19.20
C CYS A 606 6.82 -8.40 18.87
N HIS A 607 5.99 -8.44 19.91
CA HIS A 607 4.66 -7.84 19.88
C HIS A 607 4.78 -6.30 19.73
N PRO A 608 3.88 -5.61 18.99
CA PRO A 608 3.93 -4.15 18.82
C PRO A 608 3.91 -3.37 20.14
N ASN A 609 3.14 -3.81 21.16
CA ASN A 609 3.14 -3.20 22.51
C ASN A 609 4.50 -3.23 23.21
N HIS A 610 5.46 -3.99 22.69
CA HIS A 610 6.81 -4.11 23.23
C HIS A 610 7.89 -3.49 22.33
N ALA A 611 7.49 -2.93 21.19
CA ALA A 611 8.40 -2.43 20.17
C ALA A 611 9.25 -1.26 20.68
N GLU A 612 8.65 -0.32 21.42
CA GLU A 612 9.40 0.80 21.99
C GLU A 612 10.45 0.35 23.02
N GLN A 613 10.09 -0.55 23.95
CA GLN A 613 11.06 -1.05 24.93
C GLN A 613 12.18 -1.84 24.26
N LEU A 614 11.86 -2.60 23.20
CA LEU A 614 12.86 -3.32 22.42
C LEU A 614 13.81 -2.37 21.70
N TRP A 615 13.27 -1.34 21.04
CA TRP A 615 14.05 -0.29 20.38
C TRP A 615 15.00 0.36 21.37
N ASP A 616 14.49 0.85 22.50
CA ASP A 616 15.26 1.58 23.50
C ASP A 616 16.37 0.71 24.09
N ALA A 617 16.10 -0.57 24.36
CA ALA A 617 17.11 -1.50 24.88
C ALA A 617 18.24 -1.78 23.88
N ILE A 618 17.90 -2.04 22.60
CA ILE A 618 18.90 -2.26 21.54
C ILE A 618 19.71 -0.98 21.30
N TRP A 619 19.03 0.16 21.22
CA TRP A 619 19.66 1.46 21.00
C TRP A 619 20.63 1.83 22.12
N GLN A 620 20.21 1.64 23.38
CA GLN A 620 21.02 1.95 24.56
C GLN A 620 22.25 1.05 24.66
N GLU A 621 22.08 -0.28 24.58
CA GLU A 621 23.22 -1.21 24.63
C GLU A 621 24.14 -0.99 23.41
N GLY A 622 23.55 -0.68 22.26
CA GLY A 622 24.25 -0.41 21.01
C GLY A 622 25.16 0.81 21.01
N GLN A 623 24.97 1.77 21.93
CA GLN A 623 25.79 2.99 22.00
C GLN A 623 27.29 2.69 22.13
N GLN A 624 27.67 1.67 22.91
CA GLN A 624 29.08 1.29 23.08
C GLN A 624 29.72 0.74 21.79
N TYR A 625 28.88 0.30 20.85
CA TYR A 625 29.30 -0.18 19.52
C TYR A 625 29.07 0.89 18.44
N GLN A 626 28.68 2.11 18.82
CA GLN A 626 28.32 3.20 17.92
C GLN A 626 27.25 2.77 16.90
N ILE A 627 26.16 2.22 17.42
CA ILE A 627 24.98 1.81 16.64
C ILE A 627 24.41 2.99 15.84
N ALA A 628 23.98 2.70 14.62
CA ALA A 628 23.25 3.65 13.77
C ALA A 628 21.80 3.18 13.55
N PRO A 629 20.84 4.11 13.43
CA PRO A 629 19.59 3.79 12.76
C PRO A 629 19.90 3.68 11.25
N MET A 630 19.15 2.86 10.52
CA MET A 630 19.37 2.65 9.10
C MET A 630 18.04 2.70 8.36
N GLY A 631 17.97 3.52 7.33
CA GLY A 631 16.84 3.62 6.43
C GLY A 631 16.99 2.78 5.16
N PHE A 632 15.97 2.83 4.30
CA PHE A 632 15.91 2.02 3.08
C PHE A 632 16.95 2.40 2.02
N ASP A 633 17.41 3.65 1.95
CA ASP A 633 18.43 4.07 0.99
C ASP A 633 19.77 3.37 1.26
N ALA A 634 20.12 3.23 2.54
CA ALA A 634 21.30 2.48 2.97
C ALA A 634 21.13 0.97 2.78
N LEU A 635 19.92 0.44 3.06
CA LEU A 635 19.59 -0.96 2.81
C LEU A 635 19.74 -1.33 1.33
N ASP A 636 19.30 -0.47 0.41
CA ASP A 636 19.36 -0.73 -1.02
C ASP A 636 20.81 -0.85 -1.51
N MET A 637 21.73 -0.03 -0.99
CA MET A 637 23.17 -0.19 -1.24
C MET A 637 23.68 -1.56 -0.74
N LEU A 638 23.32 -1.93 0.49
CA LEU A 638 23.80 -3.18 1.12
C LEU A 638 23.29 -4.42 0.36
N ARG A 639 22.01 -4.43 -0.01
CA ARG A 639 21.36 -5.57 -0.67
C ARG A 639 21.82 -5.74 -2.11
N ILE A 640 22.06 -4.65 -2.84
CA ILE A 640 22.61 -4.68 -4.20
C ILE A 640 24.03 -5.24 -4.18
N GLU A 641 24.87 -4.77 -3.25
CA GLU A 641 26.22 -5.33 -3.06
C GLU A 641 26.19 -6.83 -2.75
N ALA A 642 25.21 -7.27 -1.97
CA ALA A 642 24.98 -8.68 -1.62
C ALA A 642 24.27 -9.50 -2.72
N GLY A 643 23.88 -8.87 -3.84
CA GLY A 643 23.16 -9.52 -4.94
C GLY A 643 21.79 -10.08 -4.53
N LEU A 644 21.12 -9.43 -3.57
CA LEU A 644 19.81 -9.82 -3.09
C LEU A 644 18.70 -9.19 -3.96
N ILE A 645 17.71 -10.00 -4.32
CA ILE A 645 16.70 -9.66 -5.32
C ILE A 645 15.53 -8.92 -4.70
N PHE A 646 14.92 -8.02 -5.46
CA PHE A 646 13.75 -7.26 -5.04
C PHE A 646 12.63 -7.38 -6.09
N ALA A 647 11.39 -7.47 -5.60
CA ALA A 647 10.19 -7.57 -6.46
C ALA A 647 10.09 -6.38 -7.40
N GLU A 648 9.57 -6.59 -8.61
CA GLU A 648 9.49 -5.64 -9.73
C GLU A 648 10.84 -5.10 -10.26
N HIS A 649 11.96 -5.43 -9.61
CA HIS A 649 13.30 -5.14 -10.12
C HIS A 649 13.93 -6.37 -10.74
N GLU A 650 14.25 -7.37 -9.92
CA GLU A 650 14.91 -8.59 -10.33
C GLU A 650 13.93 -9.66 -10.80
N PHE A 651 12.68 -9.64 -10.31
CA PHE A 651 11.64 -10.57 -10.69
C PHE A 651 10.26 -9.93 -10.74
N ASN A 652 9.35 -10.60 -11.44
CA ASN A 652 7.91 -10.33 -11.50
C ASN A 652 7.21 -11.61 -12.01
N ALA A 653 5.90 -11.53 -12.29
CA ALA A 653 5.10 -12.64 -12.79
C ALA A 653 5.57 -13.25 -14.13
N GLN A 654 6.51 -12.63 -14.85
CA GLN A 654 7.09 -13.14 -16.11
C GLN A 654 8.48 -13.76 -15.94
N THR A 655 9.10 -13.56 -14.77
CA THR A 655 10.47 -13.97 -14.46
C THR A 655 10.44 -15.20 -13.56
N ASN A 656 11.15 -16.26 -13.93
CA ASN A 656 11.24 -17.46 -13.09
C ASN A 656 12.41 -17.36 -12.08
N PRO A 657 12.46 -18.25 -11.07
CA PRO A 657 13.52 -18.20 -10.05
C PRO A 657 14.96 -18.31 -10.57
N PHE A 658 15.19 -18.99 -11.71
CA PHE A 658 16.52 -19.11 -12.29
C PHE A 658 16.98 -17.80 -12.95
N GLU A 659 16.08 -17.12 -13.65
CA GLU A 659 16.33 -15.79 -14.24
C GLU A 659 16.52 -14.72 -13.16
N ALA A 660 15.80 -14.83 -12.05
CA ALA A 660 15.93 -13.98 -10.88
C ALA A 660 17.18 -14.29 -10.03
N GLY A 661 18.07 -15.20 -10.44
CA GLY A 661 19.30 -15.51 -9.72
C GLY A 661 19.12 -16.32 -8.42
N ILE A 662 17.90 -16.76 -8.09
CA ILE A 662 17.58 -17.56 -6.90
C ILE A 662 17.23 -19.00 -7.23
N GLY A 663 17.67 -19.53 -8.38
CA GLY A 663 17.39 -20.90 -8.82
C GLY A 663 17.87 -21.98 -7.83
N PHE A 664 18.76 -21.64 -6.90
CA PHE A 664 19.12 -22.52 -5.79
C PHE A 664 17.89 -22.88 -4.92
N THR A 665 16.84 -22.05 -4.89
CA THR A 665 15.57 -22.31 -4.18
C THR A 665 14.66 -23.30 -4.88
N THR A 666 14.97 -23.70 -6.12
CA THR A 666 14.15 -24.58 -6.96
C THR A 666 14.88 -25.90 -7.26
N PRO A 667 15.00 -26.80 -6.27
CA PRO A 667 15.83 -28.00 -6.39
C PRO A 667 15.13 -29.11 -7.21
N LEU A 668 14.91 -28.89 -8.51
CA LEU A 668 14.19 -29.78 -9.43
C LEU A 668 14.69 -31.23 -9.42
N LYS A 669 15.99 -31.43 -9.16
CA LYS A 669 16.62 -32.77 -9.11
C LYS A 669 16.36 -33.51 -7.80
N THR A 670 16.07 -32.82 -6.70
CA THR A 670 15.96 -33.44 -5.36
C THR A 670 14.60 -33.25 -4.68
N LYS A 671 13.70 -32.49 -5.31
CA LYS A 671 12.29 -32.39 -4.94
C LYS A 671 11.48 -33.11 -6.01
N GLU A 672 11.22 -34.38 -5.77
CA GLU A 672 10.49 -35.25 -6.70
C GLU A 672 9.00 -34.92 -6.75
N GLU A 673 8.43 -34.55 -5.61
CA GLU A 673 7.04 -34.09 -5.48
C GLU A 673 6.76 -32.85 -6.31
N ASP A 674 5.51 -32.74 -6.77
CA ASP A 674 5.08 -31.60 -7.57
C ASP A 674 4.98 -30.32 -6.73
N PHE A 675 5.14 -29.18 -7.39
CA PHE A 675 4.93 -27.85 -6.80
C PHE A 675 4.46 -26.88 -7.88
N ILE A 676 3.80 -25.79 -7.48
CA ILE A 676 3.20 -24.85 -8.44
C ILE A 676 4.29 -24.25 -9.34
N GLY A 677 4.09 -24.35 -10.65
CA GLY A 677 5.03 -23.89 -11.67
C GLY A 677 6.15 -24.88 -12.04
N LYS A 678 6.30 -26.02 -11.34
CA LYS A 678 7.37 -27.01 -11.59
C LYS A 678 7.44 -27.44 -13.05
N GLN A 679 6.30 -27.86 -13.61
CA GLN A 679 6.25 -28.35 -14.99
C GLN A 679 6.64 -27.27 -15.99
N ALA A 680 6.16 -26.03 -15.82
CA ALA A 680 6.52 -24.92 -16.70
C ALA A 680 8.01 -24.59 -16.60
N ILE A 681 8.56 -24.58 -15.39
CA ILE A 681 10.00 -24.37 -15.16
C ILE A 681 10.84 -25.50 -15.77
N GLN A 682 10.40 -26.76 -15.69
CA GLN A 682 11.09 -27.90 -16.31
C GLN A 682 11.05 -27.87 -17.84
N ASN A 683 9.93 -27.40 -18.41
CA ASN A 683 9.76 -27.26 -19.86
C ASN A 683 10.56 -26.09 -20.44
N GLN A 684 10.97 -25.14 -19.61
CA GLN A 684 11.83 -24.04 -19.99
C GLN A 684 13.28 -24.48 -19.87
N ASN A 685 14.05 -24.43 -20.96
CA ASN A 685 15.49 -24.65 -20.88
C ASN A 685 16.12 -23.45 -20.13
N PRO A 686 16.69 -23.61 -18.91
CA PRO A 686 17.28 -22.50 -18.17
C PRO A 686 18.45 -21.84 -18.93
N ALA A 687 19.07 -22.55 -19.88
CA ALA A 687 20.10 -22.02 -20.75
C ALA A 687 19.57 -21.20 -21.95
N SER A 688 18.25 -21.04 -22.09
CA SER A 688 17.60 -20.29 -23.19
C SER A 688 16.96 -18.97 -22.76
N ARG A 689 16.97 -18.66 -21.46
CA ARG A 689 16.38 -17.43 -20.88
C ARG A 689 17.46 -16.51 -20.33
N GLN A 690 17.11 -15.41 -19.68
CA GLN A 690 18.09 -14.49 -19.11
C GLN A 690 18.77 -15.05 -17.85
N LYS A 691 19.93 -14.53 -17.50
CA LYS A 691 20.65 -14.81 -16.25
C LYS A 691 20.90 -13.51 -15.49
N LEU A 692 20.62 -13.52 -14.19
CA LEU A 692 20.99 -12.42 -13.31
C LEU A 692 22.50 -12.42 -13.05
N MET A 693 23.16 -11.32 -13.39
CA MET A 693 24.59 -11.08 -13.24
C MET A 693 24.85 -9.70 -12.63
N GLY A 694 26.07 -9.45 -12.17
CA GLY A 694 26.53 -8.12 -11.80
C GLY A 694 27.25 -7.42 -12.96
N LEU A 695 27.23 -6.10 -12.95
CA LEU A 695 28.02 -5.22 -13.81
C LEU A 695 28.84 -4.27 -12.93
N VAL A 696 30.10 -4.10 -13.30
CA VAL A 696 30.94 -3.01 -12.80
C VAL A 696 31.18 -2.04 -13.95
N LEU A 697 30.75 -0.80 -13.80
CA LEU A 697 30.88 0.21 -14.85
C LEU A 697 32.28 0.84 -14.85
N GLU A 698 32.74 1.22 -16.04
CA GLU A 698 33.91 2.07 -16.21
C GLU A 698 33.53 3.52 -15.89
N GLY A 699 33.69 3.90 -14.62
CA GLY A 699 33.37 5.23 -14.11
C GLY A 699 32.30 5.21 -13.03
N ASN A 700 31.85 6.42 -12.65
CA ASN A 700 30.89 6.63 -11.57
C ASN A 700 29.55 7.23 -12.06
N GLU A 701 29.32 7.19 -13.37
CA GLU A 701 28.06 7.66 -13.93
C GLU A 701 26.93 6.71 -13.54
N PRO A 702 25.80 7.21 -13.00
CA PRO A 702 24.71 6.37 -12.56
C PRO A 702 24.02 5.70 -13.76
N VAL A 703 23.57 4.49 -13.52
CA VAL A 703 22.62 3.76 -14.36
C VAL A 703 21.41 3.39 -13.52
N HIS A 704 20.31 3.07 -14.17
CA HIS A 704 18.99 2.93 -13.55
C HIS A 704 18.32 1.63 -14.00
N HIS A 705 17.35 1.18 -13.18
CA HIS A 705 16.44 0.12 -13.58
C HIS A 705 15.84 0.41 -14.97
N GLY A 706 15.83 -0.59 -15.83
CA GLY A 706 15.29 -0.47 -17.18
C GLY A 706 16.33 -0.15 -18.26
N ASP A 707 17.52 0.31 -17.89
CA ASP A 707 18.54 0.66 -18.87
C ASP A 707 18.98 -0.57 -19.70
N PRO A 708 18.92 -0.50 -21.05
CA PRO A 708 19.31 -1.62 -21.89
C PRO A 708 20.82 -1.85 -21.88
N VAL A 709 21.23 -3.12 -21.82
CA VAL A 709 22.63 -3.56 -21.91
C VAL A 709 22.91 -4.04 -23.33
N TYR A 710 24.04 -3.63 -23.90
CA TYR A 710 24.42 -3.89 -25.28
C TYR A 710 25.72 -4.67 -25.42
N ALA A 711 25.77 -5.54 -26.44
CA ALA A 711 26.99 -6.03 -27.05
C ALA A 711 27.08 -5.50 -28.49
N GLY A 712 27.97 -4.54 -28.72
CA GLY A 712 28.00 -3.79 -29.97
C GLY A 712 26.69 -3.04 -30.22
N ARG A 713 25.94 -3.43 -31.25
CA ARG A 713 24.64 -2.83 -31.61
C ARG A 713 23.43 -3.57 -31.05
N TYR A 714 23.59 -4.78 -30.53
CA TYR A 714 22.46 -5.61 -30.12
C TYR A 714 22.15 -5.41 -28.64
N PRO A 715 20.87 -5.17 -28.26
CA PRO A 715 20.47 -5.23 -26.87
C PRO A 715 20.49 -6.70 -26.42
N VAL A 716 21.25 -6.97 -25.36
CA VAL A 716 21.51 -8.32 -24.83
C VAL A 716 21.03 -8.49 -23.39
N GLY A 717 20.47 -7.44 -22.79
CA GLY A 717 19.92 -7.50 -21.45
C GLY A 717 19.45 -6.17 -20.93
N ILE A 718 19.20 -6.11 -19.62
CA ILE A 718 18.62 -4.97 -18.94
C ILE A 718 19.18 -4.84 -17.52
N VAL A 719 19.46 -3.61 -17.10
CA VAL A 719 19.79 -3.28 -15.71
C VAL A 719 18.53 -3.42 -14.86
N THR A 720 18.63 -4.09 -13.72
CA THR A 720 17.51 -4.34 -12.81
C THR A 720 17.59 -3.51 -11.53
N SER A 721 18.77 -3.43 -10.93
CA SER A 721 19.05 -2.60 -9.76
C SER A 721 20.46 -2.05 -9.85
N SER A 722 20.73 -0.89 -9.26
CA SER A 722 22.02 -0.22 -9.39
C SER A 722 22.33 0.65 -8.19
N SER A 723 23.61 0.78 -7.89
CA SER A 723 24.07 1.57 -6.76
C SER A 723 25.48 2.09 -6.99
N ASN A 724 25.79 3.25 -6.41
CA ASN A 724 27.16 3.69 -6.23
C ASN A 724 27.68 3.13 -4.92
N SER A 725 28.52 2.08 -4.99
CA SER A 725 29.03 1.38 -3.81
C SER A 725 30.09 2.22 -3.09
N PRO A 726 29.87 2.66 -1.83
CA PRO A 726 30.84 3.47 -1.11
C PRO A 726 32.15 2.73 -0.80
N LEU A 727 32.07 1.43 -0.45
CA LEU A 727 33.27 0.63 -0.15
C LEU A 727 34.04 0.26 -1.42
N LEU A 728 33.35 -0.16 -2.48
CA LEU A 728 34.00 -0.56 -3.73
C LEU A 728 34.46 0.64 -4.55
N LYS A 729 33.92 1.84 -4.27
CA LYS A 729 34.15 3.09 -5.01
C LYS A 729 33.86 2.94 -6.50
N LYS A 730 32.78 2.23 -6.81
CA LYS A 730 32.40 1.82 -8.15
C LYS A 730 30.90 1.96 -8.32
N GLN A 731 30.48 2.40 -9.50
CA GLN A 731 29.11 2.18 -9.93
C GLN A 731 28.93 0.70 -10.26
N ILE A 732 27.97 0.06 -9.58
CA ILE A 732 27.62 -1.34 -9.76
C ILE A 732 26.15 -1.45 -10.17
N ALA A 733 25.82 -2.52 -10.89
CA ALA A 733 24.45 -2.82 -11.28
C ALA A 733 24.18 -4.32 -11.37
N MET A 734 23.07 -4.77 -10.82
CA MET A 734 22.49 -6.08 -11.15
C MET A 734 21.80 -5.97 -12.50
N CYS A 735 21.90 -7.04 -13.31
CA CYS A 735 21.33 -7.05 -14.65
C CYS A 735 20.89 -8.46 -15.05
N ARG A 736 19.85 -8.55 -15.88
CA ARG A 736 19.47 -9.80 -16.55
C ARG A 736 20.04 -9.78 -17.97
N LEU A 737 20.90 -10.74 -18.28
CA LEU A 737 21.59 -10.86 -19.56
C LEU A 737 21.20 -12.14 -20.30
N ALA A 738 21.23 -12.11 -21.62
CA ALA A 738 21.19 -13.32 -22.43
C ALA A 738 22.39 -14.25 -22.06
N PRO A 739 22.20 -15.58 -22.02
CA PRO A 739 23.18 -16.52 -21.47
C PRO A 739 24.57 -16.45 -22.10
N GLU A 740 24.62 -16.20 -23.41
CA GLU A 740 25.85 -16.07 -24.19
C GLU A 740 26.69 -14.83 -23.81
N TYR A 741 26.09 -13.83 -23.16
CA TYR A 741 26.77 -12.63 -22.65
C TYR A 741 26.93 -12.63 -21.12
N ALA A 742 26.47 -13.67 -20.44
CA ALA A 742 26.49 -13.79 -18.98
C ALA A 742 27.78 -14.43 -18.44
N GLN A 743 28.85 -14.47 -19.23
CA GLN A 743 30.16 -14.95 -18.77
C GLN A 743 30.91 -13.82 -18.06
N VAL A 744 31.59 -14.14 -16.95
CA VAL A 744 32.46 -13.19 -16.24
C VAL A 744 33.51 -12.60 -17.20
N ASP A 745 33.84 -11.33 -16.99
CA ASP A 745 34.75 -10.52 -17.80
C ASP A 745 34.26 -10.21 -19.23
N THR A 746 33.04 -10.60 -19.60
CA THR A 746 32.42 -10.14 -20.84
C THR A 746 32.27 -8.62 -20.80
N GLU A 747 32.77 -7.95 -21.83
CA GLU A 747 32.64 -6.51 -22.01
C GLU A 747 31.29 -6.19 -22.66
N VAL A 748 30.52 -5.34 -21.98
CA VAL A 748 29.21 -4.88 -22.42
C VAL A 748 29.11 -3.37 -22.24
N GLN A 749 28.05 -2.77 -22.76
CA GLN A 749 27.83 -1.34 -22.62
C GLN A 749 26.39 -1.07 -22.17
N VAL A 750 26.22 -0.27 -21.12
CA VAL A 750 24.90 0.21 -20.72
C VAL A 750 24.51 1.40 -21.59
N GLY A 751 23.35 1.33 -22.23
CA GLY A 751 22.84 2.39 -23.08
C GLY A 751 22.18 3.50 -22.26
N GLN A 752 22.38 4.74 -22.67
CA GLN A 752 21.72 5.94 -22.14
C GLN A 752 21.23 6.80 -23.31
N LEU A 753 20.31 7.73 -23.05
CA LEU A 753 19.86 8.78 -24.00
C LEU A 753 19.34 8.24 -25.34
N ASP A 754 18.32 7.37 -25.35
CA ASP A 754 17.87 6.49 -26.47
C ASP A 754 18.57 5.13 -26.55
N GLY A 755 19.52 4.92 -25.66
CA GLY A 755 20.24 3.67 -25.60
C GLY A 755 21.08 3.46 -26.84
N HIS A 756 21.56 4.48 -27.56
CA HIS A 756 22.65 4.42 -28.56
C HIS A 756 23.57 5.65 -28.53
N LYS A 757 23.04 6.84 -28.23
CA LYS A 757 23.83 8.10 -28.19
C LYS A 757 24.92 8.08 -27.13
N LYS A 758 24.69 7.38 -26.02
CA LYS A 758 25.66 7.24 -24.94
C LYS A 758 25.75 5.78 -24.50
N ARG A 759 26.99 5.34 -24.33
CA ARG A 759 27.38 3.95 -24.03
C ARG A 759 28.37 3.99 -22.87
N LEU A 760 27.95 3.49 -21.73
CA LEU A 760 28.80 3.33 -20.55
C LEU A 760 29.38 1.93 -20.57
N ASN A 761 30.70 1.81 -20.71
CA ASN A 761 31.34 0.49 -20.70
C ASN A 761 31.16 -0.16 -19.32
N ALA A 762 30.99 -1.48 -19.31
CA ALA A 762 30.88 -2.26 -18.10
C ALA A 762 31.46 -3.67 -18.30
N LYS A 763 31.85 -4.30 -17.20
CA LYS A 763 32.28 -5.70 -17.18
C LYS A 763 31.32 -6.55 -16.37
N VAL A 764 30.97 -7.70 -16.94
CA VAL A 764 30.14 -8.70 -16.27
C VAL A 764 30.92 -9.36 -15.14
N VAL A 765 30.32 -9.43 -13.95
CA VAL A 765 30.89 -10.05 -12.74
C VAL A 765 29.87 -10.98 -12.09
N THR A 766 30.35 -11.88 -11.23
CA THR A 766 29.48 -12.70 -10.37
C THR A 766 28.90 -11.88 -9.24
N LEU A 767 27.73 -12.29 -8.75
CA LEU A 767 27.16 -11.81 -7.50
C LEU A 767 27.54 -12.74 -6.33
N PRO A 768 27.74 -12.21 -5.10
CA PRO A 768 27.65 -10.80 -4.71
C PRO A 768 28.88 -9.99 -5.15
N PHE A 769 28.76 -8.65 -5.18
CA PHE A 769 29.88 -7.73 -5.49
C PHE A 769 30.87 -7.59 -4.33
N TYR A 770 30.37 -7.71 -3.10
CA TYR A 770 31.16 -7.65 -1.87
C TYR A 770 31.04 -8.98 -1.12
N ASP A 771 32.15 -9.46 -0.56
CA ASP A 771 32.25 -10.75 0.13
C ASP A 771 31.70 -11.94 -0.70
N PRO A 772 32.29 -12.26 -1.88
CA PRO A 772 31.82 -13.31 -2.78
C PRO A 772 31.71 -14.69 -2.13
N GLU A 773 32.58 -14.97 -1.16
CA GLU A 773 32.60 -16.22 -0.40
C GLU A 773 31.55 -16.26 0.74
N ARG A 774 30.82 -15.15 0.95
CA ARG A 774 29.79 -14.98 1.98
C ARG A 774 30.32 -15.32 3.37
N THR A 775 31.54 -14.90 3.67
CA THR A 775 32.21 -15.15 4.95
C THR A 775 31.58 -14.37 6.09
N ARG A 776 31.08 -13.14 5.84
CA ARG A 776 30.56 -12.24 6.87
C ARG A 776 29.20 -12.69 7.40
N VAL A 777 28.29 -13.13 6.53
CA VAL A 777 26.99 -13.69 6.97
C VAL A 777 27.15 -14.98 7.78
N ARG A 778 28.24 -15.73 7.51
CA ARG A 778 28.57 -17.01 8.17
C ARG A 778 29.44 -16.86 9.42
N ALA A 779 30.01 -15.68 9.67
CA ALA A 779 30.93 -15.38 10.77
C ALA A 779 30.32 -15.62 12.15
#